data_AF-A0A8S8XNA8-F1
#
_entry.id   AF-A0A8S8XNA8-F1
#
_cell.length_a   1.000
_cell.length_b   1.000
_cell.length_c   1.000
_cell.angle_alpha   90.00
_cell.angle_beta   90.00
_cell.angle_gamma   90.00
#
_symmetry.space_group_name_H-M   'P 1'
#
loop_
_entity.id
_entity.type
_entity.pdbx_description
1 polymer ?
#
loop_
_entity_poly.entity_id
_entity_poly.type
_entity_poly.pdbx_seq_one_letter_code
_entity_poly.pdbx_strand_id
1 'polypeptide(L)'
;MLDFDFDGLDLDQSGDGIYERLWTNLDEFRYTQRTEGGYNSTNPNIGDTDGDGLTDGQEYFGFFFESSNLWCYYNVQLEYICDSQIGAAANQTYLESSIADVGTDPTNHDSDGDGMPDGWEIEHRRWVGSTYTGGNNWSLDPNRPEDATWDADGDGLQNLCEYQWSQLKYDAMQGLLLESHGENVSNAENWTESDPNNIDSDGDTLPDGWEASYSCSWAANRAGINPLNGSDALNNPDNDGFDINRDGILQPNEAFVNYLEYHLRDDLFNLENPVDFDNLPFGFSTDLFDNIGANGNPEASYSQRAAGSYLAAQNSLDAGAANPLDSDSDEDGMPDGWEIWFSRWDILQDEWTLNPLQPADRWQDADDDGMTNWEEYNAIDPLLTETDANRSSPKWFVTTIGSAYTFQAWAGIDTDLSFGSFVNATQRNLTGITGDPNNVDTDGDGIIDGVELLFTTWNSSAQTWTLNPLTPGDGLFDSDEDGLVDIQEFALVTSNPDNGIEHPSDAPLLHIDGDLLQPTEKTQRMFNMLISKETRGKRLLNDFNDWQNGEPANAFISILMGITDPTNPDTDGDGMYDGFEYWFAEWDLENNLWSINPLIDGDVLLDTDGDSFDCDGDGNISLDERFSNLREWESRTWGKYSERNTIPQEVGILSFGDDAVNAYIEELGYTYFEATEALYNDFASKSPESADRMQRINSYDENNFNRTLIGVADPTSSDSDGDSIPDGWEYCYAIYGMPDVTTQNHWAANPINPHDVNYDGDSDGWYDRNAVDIPAEQGTWDDRNFINSGVIIQPGPGSLPFTNLMEWNNNTRPDLNDTDGDSVTWLTQVVNGVVISHQIDYNLSDGREVFKYGINPTDNDTDGDMLPDWYEYKVAWNESNDNFSSYLQIKVVWIDSLTGGECDTNTVSCLPLSSDSNTLSRPELEYTWFTLDPADPVDANYDPDNDGNYDCSGAGCSYEPYTNFQEFYMITDEDLTSPNAVRLAPLVYQGSPVEEWWQFRGYTLGLGEPSEASTNYLKMDKQSATDFRYVLIIDDNDNDFLTLDSTDDETMVSGAQTDQWEIYYASSPQTAPVRAVGEHELGWYMMDFDDDHLAEGSSPINWDTDGDWIVDWFEVNDDEEDGLRGDSSPIRYDSRQTG
;
A
#
# COMPACT_ATOMS: atom_id res chain seq x y z
N MET A 1 95.98 52.71 -15.37
CA MET A 1 96.95 52.53 -14.27
C MET A 1 96.54 53.33 -13.03
N LEU A 2 95.43 54.05 -13.05
CA LEU A 2 94.63 54.28 -11.84
C LEU A 2 93.42 53.34 -11.96
N ASP A 3 92.80 53.05 -10.83
CA ASP A 3 91.58 52.30 -10.55
C ASP A 3 90.94 53.16 -9.44
N PHE A 4 89.78 53.75 -9.72
CA PHE A 4 89.24 54.88 -8.93
C PHE A 4 88.06 54.48 -8.03
N ASP A 5 87.38 53.43 -8.43
CA ASP A 5 86.27 52.71 -7.80
C ASP A 5 86.76 51.60 -6.88
N PHE A 6 88.01 51.14 -7.02
CA PHE A 6 88.63 50.09 -6.21
C PHE A 6 87.90 48.74 -6.33
N ASP A 7 87.55 48.37 -7.55
CA ASP A 7 86.73 47.21 -7.89
C ASP A 7 87.52 45.97 -8.34
N GLY A 8 88.86 46.07 -8.35
CA GLY A 8 89.78 44.93 -8.52
C GLY A 8 89.72 43.92 -7.35
N LEU A 9 90.53 42.86 -7.42
CA LEU A 9 90.52 41.81 -6.39
C LEU A 9 91.53 42.05 -5.27
N ASP A 10 91.08 41.92 -4.02
CA ASP A 10 91.95 41.68 -2.88
C ASP A 10 92.32 40.20 -2.79
N LEU A 11 93.54 39.84 -3.21
CA LEU A 11 93.97 38.43 -3.24
C LEU A 11 94.42 37.90 -1.87
N ASP A 12 94.70 38.76 -0.89
CA ASP A 12 95.12 38.35 0.45
C ASP A 12 94.13 38.72 1.57
N GLN A 13 93.01 39.36 1.20
CA GLN A 13 91.87 39.64 2.06
C GLN A 13 92.25 40.48 3.29
N SER A 14 93.34 41.24 3.18
CA SER A 14 93.90 42.02 4.27
C SER A 14 93.38 43.46 4.30
N GLY A 15 92.72 43.91 3.23
CA GLY A 15 92.19 45.26 3.06
C GLY A 15 93.26 46.35 3.13
N ASP A 16 94.54 45.99 2.94
CA ASP A 16 95.69 46.88 3.09
C ASP A 16 96.16 47.51 1.76
N GLY A 17 95.60 47.06 0.62
CA GLY A 17 95.89 47.55 -0.71
C GLY A 17 97.27 47.13 -1.27
N ILE A 18 97.94 46.14 -0.66
CA ILE A 18 99.32 45.74 -0.99
C ILE A 18 99.36 44.53 -1.93
N TYR A 19 98.40 43.60 -1.83
CA TYR A 19 98.35 42.36 -2.63
C TYR A 19 97.10 42.28 -3.52
N GLU A 20 96.86 43.36 -4.26
CA GLU A 20 95.69 43.53 -5.13
C GLU A 20 95.95 43.09 -6.58
N ARG A 21 94.92 42.55 -7.24
CA ARG A 21 94.82 42.46 -8.69
C ARG A 21 93.92 43.58 -9.20
N LEU A 22 94.55 44.69 -9.58
CA LEU A 22 93.85 45.89 -10.07
C LEU A 22 93.05 45.63 -11.35
N TRP A 23 91.85 46.21 -11.41
CA TRP A 23 91.05 46.35 -12.62
C TRP A 23 91.10 47.83 -13.04
N THR A 24 92.03 48.17 -13.94
CA THR A 24 92.33 49.59 -14.17
C THR A 24 91.36 50.21 -15.17
N ASN A 25 91.18 51.54 -15.15
CA ASN A 25 90.34 52.23 -16.16
C ASN A 25 90.74 51.99 -17.63
N LEU A 26 91.95 51.48 -17.89
CA LEU A 26 92.34 51.06 -19.24
C LEU A 26 91.85 49.65 -19.60
N ASP A 27 91.77 48.78 -18.60
CA ASP A 27 91.26 47.41 -18.74
C ASP A 27 89.73 47.46 -18.87
N GLU A 28 89.05 48.25 -18.04
CA GLU A 28 87.63 48.60 -18.16
C GLU A 28 87.27 49.14 -19.55
N PHE A 29 87.99 50.16 -20.04
CA PHE A 29 87.76 50.73 -21.39
C PHE A 29 88.01 49.70 -22.52
N ARG A 30 88.85 48.70 -22.30
CA ARG A 30 89.21 47.67 -23.28
C ARG A 30 88.35 46.43 -23.17
N TYR A 31 87.53 46.34 -22.13
CA TYR A 31 86.64 45.21 -21.93
C TYR A 31 85.73 45.02 -23.16
N THR A 32 85.56 43.76 -23.54
CA THR A 32 84.65 43.35 -24.61
C THR A 32 83.67 42.37 -24.01
N GLN A 33 82.38 42.60 -24.23
CA GLN A 33 81.30 41.74 -23.76
C GLN A 33 81.59 40.25 -23.99
N ARG A 34 81.24 39.41 -23.01
CA ARG A 34 81.34 37.95 -23.06
C ARG A 34 80.05 37.33 -23.58
N THR A 35 78.93 38.00 -23.36
CA THR A 35 77.56 37.54 -23.62
C THR A 35 76.90 38.37 -24.74
N GLU A 36 75.77 37.89 -25.24
CA GLU A 36 74.98 38.61 -26.26
C GLU A 36 74.24 39.83 -25.66
N GLY A 37 73.89 39.78 -24.36
CA GLY A 37 73.22 40.84 -23.61
C GLY A 37 74.13 41.98 -23.15
N GLY A 38 75.42 41.71 -22.94
CA GLY A 38 76.40 42.70 -22.50
C GLY A 38 76.80 43.73 -23.56
N TYR A 39 77.61 44.70 -23.14
CA TYR A 39 78.15 45.75 -24.01
C TYR A 39 79.66 45.96 -23.80
N ASN A 40 80.33 46.54 -24.79
CA ASN A 40 81.75 46.83 -24.68
C ASN A 40 82.00 47.99 -23.71
N SER A 41 83.06 47.87 -22.91
CA SER A 41 83.49 48.74 -21.80
C SER A 41 82.60 48.75 -20.56
N THR A 42 83.23 48.61 -19.40
CA THR A 42 82.62 48.85 -18.08
C THR A 42 82.75 50.32 -17.65
N ASN A 43 82.06 50.74 -16.59
CA ASN A 43 82.01 52.12 -16.14
C ASN A 43 83.07 52.45 -15.08
N PRO A 44 84.12 53.23 -15.43
CA PRO A 44 85.28 53.49 -14.56
C PRO A 44 85.07 54.47 -13.41
N ASN A 45 83.80 54.68 -12.99
CA ASN A 45 83.46 55.40 -11.78
C ASN A 45 82.43 54.63 -10.92
N ILE A 46 82.02 53.43 -11.33
CA ILE A 46 81.07 52.57 -10.63
C ILE A 46 81.68 51.17 -10.66
N GLY A 47 82.04 50.64 -9.49
CA GLY A 47 82.72 49.36 -9.41
C GLY A 47 81.87 48.12 -9.70
N ASP A 48 80.59 48.31 -9.97
CA ASP A 48 79.60 47.29 -10.37
C ASP A 48 78.74 47.95 -11.46
N THR A 49 79.03 47.62 -12.71
CA THR A 49 78.54 48.36 -13.87
C THR A 49 77.09 48.01 -14.24
N ASP A 50 76.67 46.77 -14.06
CA ASP A 50 75.30 46.31 -14.35
C ASP A 50 74.41 46.22 -13.09
N GLY A 51 74.99 46.33 -11.91
CA GLY A 51 74.30 46.57 -10.64
C GLY A 51 73.77 45.31 -9.99
N ASP A 52 74.42 44.17 -10.20
CA ASP A 52 73.99 42.85 -9.74
C ASP A 52 74.54 42.43 -8.37
N GLY A 53 75.45 43.24 -7.81
CA GLY A 53 76.09 42.97 -6.53
C GLY A 53 77.50 42.37 -6.62
N LEU A 54 77.99 42.07 -7.82
CA LEU A 54 79.38 41.70 -8.07
C LEU A 54 80.16 42.89 -8.63
N THR A 55 81.45 42.96 -8.29
CA THR A 55 82.28 44.02 -8.87
C THR A 55 82.79 43.63 -10.26
N ASP A 56 83.01 44.61 -11.14
CA ASP A 56 83.48 44.35 -12.50
C ASP A 56 84.79 43.52 -12.51
N GLY A 57 85.63 43.71 -11.50
CA GLY A 57 86.83 42.93 -11.27
C GLY A 57 86.58 41.49 -10.81
N GLN A 58 85.62 41.25 -9.91
CA GLN A 58 85.23 39.89 -9.45
C GLN A 58 84.79 39.02 -10.64
N GLU A 59 83.92 39.57 -11.45
CA GLU A 59 83.34 38.94 -12.64
C GLU A 59 84.35 38.74 -13.77
N TYR A 60 85.14 39.79 -14.09
CA TYR A 60 86.15 39.66 -15.13
C TYR A 60 87.20 38.60 -14.77
N PHE A 61 87.62 38.53 -13.51
CA PHE A 61 88.65 37.60 -13.10
C PHE A 61 88.13 36.21 -12.69
N GLY A 62 86.81 36.04 -12.50
CA GLY A 62 86.20 34.79 -12.03
C GLY A 62 86.66 34.45 -10.63
N PHE A 63 86.54 35.40 -9.70
CA PHE A 63 86.98 35.22 -8.32
C PHE A 63 85.97 35.82 -7.34
N PHE A 64 85.17 34.95 -6.74
CA PHE A 64 84.01 35.33 -5.93
C PHE A 64 84.15 34.95 -4.45
N PHE A 65 85.37 34.88 -3.92
CA PHE A 65 85.62 34.41 -2.54
C PHE A 65 84.83 35.18 -1.47
N GLU A 66 84.74 36.50 -1.60
CA GLU A 66 84.05 37.37 -0.63
C GLU A 66 82.53 37.24 -0.70
N SER A 67 82.00 36.91 -1.88
CA SER A 67 80.57 36.84 -2.16
C SER A 67 80.02 35.42 -2.04
N SER A 68 80.88 34.39 -1.90
CA SER A 68 80.46 32.99 -1.83
C SER A 68 80.50 32.40 -0.44
N ASN A 69 79.44 31.66 -0.09
CA ASN A 69 79.40 30.86 1.13
C ASN A 69 80.09 29.49 0.92
N LEU A 70 81.24 29.29 1.57
CA LEU A 70 81.97 28.01 1.53
C LEU A 70 81.78 27.13 2.79
N TRP A 71 81.08 27.63 3.82
CA TRP A 71 80.90 26.91 5.09
C TRP A 71 79.69 25.97 5.10
N CYS A 72 78.73 26.21 4.20
CA CYS A 72 77.62 25.31 3.89
C CYS A 72 77.79 24.68 2.50
N TYR A 73 77.40 23.41 2.37
CA TYR A 73 77.62 22.62 1.15
C TYR A 73 76.67 21.43 1.06
N TYR A 74 76.49 20.89 -0.15
CA TYR A 74 75.76 19.64 -0.35
C TYR A 74 76.73 18.46 -0.43
N ASN A 75 76.47 17.40 0.32
CA ASN A 75 77.26 16.18 0.18
C ASN A 75 76.90 15.42 -1.12
N VAL A 76 77.52 14.25 -1.35
CA VAL A 76 77.26 13.47 -2.59
C VAL A 76 75.90 12.78 -2.60
N GLN A 77 75.16 12.84 -1.49
CA GLN A 77 73.78 12.41 -1.32
C GLN A 77 72.79 13.59 -1.39
N LEU A 78 73.27 14.81 -1.68
CA LEU A 78 72.49 16.05 -1.70
C LEU A 78 71.89 16.43 -0.34
N GLU A 79 72.54 16.06 0.76
CA GLU A 79 72.18 16.59 2.08
C GLU A 79 72.89 17.92 2.32
N TYR A 80 72.13 18.95 2.73
CA TYR A 80 72.65 20.26 3.09
C TYR A 80 73.37 20.24 4.45
N ILE A 81 74.63 20.66 4.49
CA ILE A 81 75.48 20.58 5.68
C ILE A 81 76.26 21.87 5.85
N CYS A 82 76.12 22.49 7.02
CA CYS A 82 76.94 23.63 7.44
C CYS A 82 77.96 23.19 8.52
N ASP A 83 79.26 23.22 8.18
CA ASP A 83 80.34 22.86 9.10
C ASP A 83 81.47 23.89 9.05
N SER A 84 81.63 24.61 10.17
CA SER A 84 82.66 25.66 10.31
C SER A 84 84.10 25.19 10.10
N GLN A 85 84.43 23.94 10.39
CA GLN A 85 85.79 23.39 10.21
C GLN A 85 86.04 23.04 8.74
N ILE A 86 85.05 22.44 8.07
CA ILE A 86 85.12 22.16 6.63
C ILE A 86 85.15 23.47 5.85
N GLY A 87 84.32 24.44 6.22
CA GLY A 87 84.33 25.79 5.65
C GLY A 87 85.67 26.48 5.76
N ALA A 88 86.32 26.42 6.93
CA ALA A 88 87.67 26.99 7.10
C ALA A 88 88.72 26.31 6.19
N ALA A 89 88.60 24.99 5.94
CA ALA A 89 89.47 24.27 5.02
C ALA A 89 89.16 24.59 3.55
N ALA A 90 87.88 24.78 3.21
CA ALA A 90 87.44 25.23 1.90
C ALA A 90 87.97 26.64 1.60
N ASN A 91 87.86 27.57 2.55
CA ASN A 91 88.41 28.93 2.43
C ASN A 91 89.91 28.92 2.12
N GLN A 92 90.69 28.13 2.87
CA GLN A 92 92.12 28.01 2.62
C GLN A 92 92.41 27.45 1.23
N THR A 93 91.64 26.44 0.80
CA THR A 93 91.81 25.81 -0.52
C THR A 93 91.43 26.76 -1.66
N TYR A 94 90.36 27.56 -1.50
CA TYR A 94 89.94 28.56 -2.47
C TYR A 94 91.02 29.62 -2.68
N LEU A 95 91.60 30.16 -1.59
CA LEU A 95 92.65 31.18 -1.64
C LEU A 95 94.01 30.65 -2.15
N GLU A 96 94.34 29.38 -1.88
CA GLU A 96 95.58 28.74 -2.34
C GLU A 96 95.48 28.19 -3.78
N SER A 97 94.27 27.95 -4.27
CA SER A 97 94.00 27.44 -5.61
C SER A 97 94.34 28.48 -6.68
N SER A 98 95.07 28.07 -7.72
CA SER A 98 95.29 28.90 -8.91
C SER A 98 94.18 28.74 -9.96
N ILE A 99 93.09 28.07 -9.60
CA ILE A 99 91.91 27.85 -10.46
C ILE A 99 90.97 29.01 -10.17
N ALA A 100 90.76 29.86 -11.17
CA ALA A 100 89.69 30.86 -11.15
C ALA A 100 88.39 30.18 -11.57
N ASP A 101 87.26 30.57 -10.96
CA ASP A 101 85.94 30.23 -11.46
C ASP A 101 85.80 30.76 -12.90
N VAL A 102 84.78 30.29 -13.62
CA VAL A 102 84.41 30.92 -14.89
C VAL A 102 83.91 32.32 -14.56
N GLY A 103 84.49 33.33 -15.18
CA GLY A 103 84.06 34.71 -14.96
C GLY A 103 82.81 35.04 -15.77
N THR A 104 81.92 35.82 -15.18
CA THR A 104 80.69 36.38 -15.75
C THR A 104 80.96 37.62 -16.60
N ASP A 105 79.95 38.25 -17.18
CA ASP A 105 80.05 39.46 -18.00
C ASP A 105 79.71 40.73 -17.20
N PRO A 106 80.70 41.58 -16.85
CA PRO A 106 80.50 42.80 -16.05
C PRO A 106 79.61 43.91 -16.62
N THR A 107 78.88 43.62 -17.69
CA THR A 107 77.97 44.57 -18.33
C THR A 107 76.61 43.95 -18.61
N ASN A 108 76.39 42.73 -18.11
CA ASN A 108 75.18 41.96 -18.25
C ASN A 108 74.86 41.24 -16.93
N HIS A 109 73.84 41.77 -16.26
CA HIS A 109 73.28 41.28 -15.00
C HIS A 109 73.04 39.75 -14.91
N ASP A 110 72.76 39.10 -16.03
CA ASP A 110 72.42 37.67 -16.11
C ASP A 110 73.21 37.08 -17.29
N SER A 111 74.35 36.48 -16.99
CA SER A 111 75.36 36.11 -17.98
C SER A 111 74.94 34.94 -18.86
N ASP A 112 74.14 34.00 -18.36
CA ASP A 112 73.68 32.84 -19.12
C ASP A 112 72.23 32.93 -19.63
N GLY A 113 71.50 33.94 -19.17
CA GLY A 113 70.20 34.36 -19.68
C GLY A 113 69.03 33.54 -19.13
N ASP A 114 69.16 32.96 -17.94
CA ASP A 114 68.12 32.11 -17.33
C ASP A 114 67.12 32.87 -16.44
N GLY A 115 67.39 34.15 -16.16
CA GLY A 115 66.55 35.05 -15.40
C GLY A 115 67.00 35.30 -13.96
N MET A 116 68.04 34.63 -13.48
CA MET A 116 68.68 34.90 -12.19
C MET A 116 69.89 35.83 -12.37
N PRO A 117 70.12 36.81 -11.47
CA PRO A 117 71.32 37.63 -11.47
C PRO A 117 72.59 36.87 -11.11
N ASP A 118 73.69 37.17 -11.78
CA ASP A 118 74.98 36.52 -11.50
C ASP A 118 75.38 36.70 -10.02
N GLY A 119 75.20 37.90 -9.47
CA GLY A 119 75.43 38.19 -8.05
C GLY A 119 74.56 37.42 -7.08
N TRP A 120 73.27 37.24 -7.38
CA TRP A 120 72.35 36.47 -6.53
C TRP A 120 72.74 34.99 -6.52
N GLU A 121 73.08 34.42 -7.68
CA GLU A 121 73.55 33.04 -7.78
C GLU A 121 74.85 32.82 -7.02
N ILE A 122 75.81 33.75 -7.12
CA ILE A 122 77.08 33.67 -6.40
C ILE A 122 76.91 33.74 -4.87
N GLU A 123 75.93 34.50 -4.38
CA GLU A 123 75.59 34.59 -2.96
C GLU A 123 74.96 33.28 -2.45
N HIS A 124 74.04 32.70 -3.24
CA HIS A 124 73.24 31.54 -2.84
C HIS A 124 73.84 30.20 -3.24
N ARG A 125 74.90 30.16 -4.06
CA ARG A 125 75.55 28.89 -4.43
C ARG A 125 76.14 28.14 -3.24
N ARG A 126 76.12 26.82 -3.34
CA ARG A 126 76.75 25.86 -2.41
C ARG A 126 77.53 24.85 -3.22
N TRP A 127 78.75 24.52 -2.77
CA TRP A 127 79.54 23.53 -3.48
C TRP A 127 79.00 22.11 -3.21
N VAL A 128 79.09 21.23 -4.19
CA VAL A 128 78.63 19.85 -4.08
C VAL A 128 79.83 18.90 -3.98
N GLY A 129 79.88 18.08 -2.92
CA GLY A 129 80.87 17.02 -2.73
C GLY A 129 81.20 16.72 -1.27
N SER A 130 82.15 15.81 -1.05
CA SER A 130 82.61 15.47 0.32
C SER A 130 83.79 16.33 0.81
N THR A 131 84.50 16.99 -0.10
CA THR A 131 85.63 17.89 0.19
C THR A 131 85.71 18.95 -0.90
N TYR A 132 85.95 20.21 -0.51
CA TYR A 132 86.18 21.29 -1.46
C TYR A 132 87.55 21.14 -2.14
N THR A 133 87.57 21.24 -3.47
CA THR A 133 88.77 21.03 -4.30
C THR A 133 89.08 22.22 -5.22
N GLY A 134 88.23 23.26 -5.24
CA GLY A 134 88.32 24.38 -6.17
C GLY A 134 87.79 24.08 -7.58
N GLY A 135 87.18 22.92 -7.79
CA GLY A 135 86.53 22.52 -9.06
C GLY A 135 85.30 21.64 -8.84
N ASN A 136 84.62 21.85 -7.71
CA ASN A 136 83.36 21.21 -7.39
C ASN A 136 82.24 21.76 -8.29
N ASN A 137 81.14 21.02 -8.42
CA ASN A 137 79.92 21.57 -9.00
C ASN A 137 79.26 22.50 -7.98
N TRP A 138 78.54 23.50 -8.45
CA TRP A 138 77.75 24.40 -7.60
C TRP A 138 76.26 24.07 -7.70
N SER A 139 75.49 24.42 -6.67
CA SER A 139 74.02 24.38 -6.71
C SER A 139 73.44 25.46 -7.61
N LEU A 140 74.11 26.62 -7.67
CA LEU A 140 73.86 27.73 -8.58
C LEU A 140 75.19 28.16 -9.23
N ASP A 141 75.20 28.38 -10.54
CA ASP A 141 76.37 28.69 -11.36
C ASP A 141 75.96 29.68 -12.49
N PRO A 142 76.41 30.94 -12.43
CA PRO A 142 75.97 32.03 -13.33
C PRO A 142 76.46 31.92 -14.78
N ASN A 143 76.90 30.73 -15.18
CA ASN A 143 77.29 30.38 -16.53
C ASN A 143 76.59 29.10 -17.00
N ARG A 144 75.58 28.62 -16.27
CA ARG A 144 74.87 27.38 -16.50
C ARG A 144 73.35 27.56 -16.37
N PRO A 145 72.65 27.87 -17.47
CA PRO A 145 71.24 28.30 -17.44
C PRO A 145 70.21 27.21 -17.12
N GLU A 146 70.66 25.99 -16.77
CA GLU A 146 69.77 24.89 -16.43
C GLU A 146 69.51 24.79 -14.93
N ASP A 147 70.33 25.41 -14.09
CA ASP A 147 70.18 25.37 -12.64
C ASP A 147 69.10 26.32 -12.11
N ALA A 148 68.66 27.32 -12.88
CA ALA A 148 67.38 28.01 -12.68
C ALA A 148 66.20 27.05 -12.46
N THR A 149 66.23 25.89 -13.11
CA THR A 149 65.17 24.85 -13.01
C THR A 149 65.48 23.75 -12.01
N TRP A 150 66.59 23.84 -11.29
CA TRP A 150 66.87 22.93 -10.18
C TRP A 150 66.21 23.42 -8.91
N ASP A 151 66.10 22.50 -7.99
CA ASP A 151 65.50 22.63 -6.67
C ASP A 151 66.57 22.05 -5.73
N ALA A 152 67.31 22.94 -5.08
CA ALA A 152 68.54 22.57 -4.42
C ALA A 152 68.30 21.94 -3.03
N ASP A 153 67.27 22.36 -2.31
CA ASP A 153 66.89 21.79 -1.01
C ASP A 153 65.77 20.73 -1.08
N GLY A 154 65.08 20.63 -2.22
CA GLY A 154 64.15 19.56 -2.57
C GLY A 154 62.69 19.84 -2.22
N ASP A 155 62.33 21.07 -1.82
CA ASP A 155 60.99 21.46 -1.38
C ASP A 155 59.98 21.62 -2.53
N GLY A 156 60.44 21.52 -3.77
CA GLY A 156 59.63 21.65 -4.98
C GLY A 156 59.59 23.05 -5.58
N LEU A 157 60.20 24.05 -4.94
CA LEU A 157 60.39 25.38 -5.48
C LEU A 157 61.72 25.42 -6.26
N GLN A 158 61.68 25.96 -7.47
CA GLN A 158 62.89 26.06 -8.28
C GLN A 158 63.70 27.28 -7.86
N ASN A 159 65.03 27.21 -8.00
CA ASN A 159 65.94 28.33 -7.71
C ASN A 159 65.47 29.66 -8.34
N LEU A 160 65.02 29.63 -9.59
CA LEU A 160 64.48 30.81 -10.27
C LEU A 160 63.20 31.34 -9.60
N CYS A 161 62.32 30.44 -9.15
CA CYS A 161 61.11 30.83 -8.43
C CYS A 161 61.45 31.52 -7.12
N GLU A 162 62.41 31.01 -6.37
CA GLU A 162 62.83 31.59 -5.10
C GLU A 162 63.38 33.00 -5.30
N TYR A 163 64.21 33.22 -6.32
CA TYR A 163 64.62 34.56 -6.69
C TYR A 163 63.43 35.48 -7.02
N GLN A 164 62.43 34.98 -7.77
CA GLN A 164 61.23 35.76 -8.11
C GLN A 164 60.36 36.08 -6.87
N TRP A 165 60.27 35.18 -5.90
CA TRP A 165 59.63 35.43 -4.60
C TRP A 165 60.37 36.53 -3.81
N SER A 166 61.69 36.50 -3.81
CA SER A 166 62.50 37.60 -3.26
C SER A 166 62.20 38.95 -3.94
N GLN A 167 61.94 38.98 -5.25
CA GLN A 167 61.48 40.20 -5.94
C GLN A 167 60.07 40.63 -5.50
N LEU A 168 59.17 39.68 -5.27
CA LEU A 168 57.80 39.94 -4.84
C LEU A 168 57.73 40.64 -3.47
N LYS A 169 58.67 40.34 -2.56
CA LYS A 169 58.83 41.09 -1.30
C LYS A 169 59.11 42.58 -1.54
N TYR A 170 59.98 42.92 -2.48
CA TYR A 170 60.26 44.32 -2.83
C TYR A 170 59.03 45.02 -3.40
N ASP A 171 58.25 44.33 -4.23
CA ASP A 171 56.98 44.83 -4.75
C ASP A 171 55.95 45.07 -3.62
N ALA A 172 55.88 44.17 -2.63
CA ALA A 172 55.06 44.32 -1.42
C ALA A 172 55.48 45.57 -0.61
N MET A 173 56.79 45.78 -0.43
CA MET A 173 57.35 46.95 0.27
C MET A 173 57.09 48.27 -0.48
N GLN A 174 56.94 48.24 -1.82
CA GLN A 174 56.49 49.39 -2.61
C GLN A 174 54.97 49.61 -2.56
N GLY A 175 54.24 48.74 -1.86
CA GLY A 175 52.78 48.79 -1.71
C GLY A 175 52.00 48.28 -2.92
N LEU A 176 52.65 47.51 -3.80
CA LEU A 176 52.03 46.99 -5.02
C LEU A 176 51.09 45.81 -4.74
N LEU A 177 51.22 45.14 -3.59
CA LEU A 177 50.40 43.98 -3.22
C LEU A 177 49.22 44.30 -2.29
N LEU A 178 49.07 45.56 -1.82
CA LEU A 178 48.01 45.93 -0.89
C LEU A 178 46.60 45.81 -1.49
N GLU A 179 46.41 46.23 -2.74
CA GLU A 179 45.10 46.17 -3.41
C GLU A 179 44.77 44.77 -3.93
N SER A 180 45.78 43.97 -4.26
CA SER A 180 45.61 42.65 -4.87
C SER A 180 45.56 41.50 -3.86
N HIS A 181 46.45 41.50 -2.86
CA HIS A 181 46.60 40.40 -1.88
C HIS A 181 46.31 40.85 -0.44
N GLY A 182 46.00 42.14 -0.21
CA GLY A 182 45.72 42.67 1.13
C GLY A 182 46.96 42.99 1.95
N GLU A 183 48.16 42.84 1.39
CA GLU A 183 49.41 42.94 2.14
C GLU A 183 49.87 44.36 2.45
N ASN A 184 50.17 44.62 3.71
CA ASN A 184 50.59 45.93 4.17
C ASN A 184 52.12 46.06 4.09
N VAL A 185 52.59 47.21 3.58
CA VAL A 185 54.02 47.57 3.53
C VAL A 185 54.73 47.36 4.87
N SER A 186 54.05 47.68 5.99
CA SER A 186 54.65 47.53 7.33
C SER A 186 54.85 46.08 7.77
N ASN A 187 54.08 45.13 7.21
CA ASN A 187 54.23 43.71 7.49
C ASN A 187 55.31 43.11 6.57
N ALA A 188 55.31 43.50 5.29
CA ALA A 188 56.30 43.06 4.30
C ALA A 188 57.75 43.43 4.66
N GLU A 189 57.97 44.50 5.44
CA GLU A 189 59.31 44.83 5.98
C GLU A 189 59.88 43.75 6.93
N ASN A 190 59.03 42.91 7.52
CA ASN A 190 59.42 41.84 8.44
C ASN A 190 59.43 40.45 7.78
N TRP A 191 59.07 40.36 6.50
CA TRP A 191 59.16 39.10 5.76
C TRP A 191 60.62 38.64 5.66
N THR A 192 60.83 37.34 5.54
CA THR A 192 62.14 36.73 5.29
C THR A 192 62.45 36.81 3.79
N GLU A 193 63.69 36.61 3.37
CA GLU A 193 64.02 36.40 1.94
C GLU A 193 64.12 34.89 1.72
N SER A 194 63.64 34.42 0.58
CA SER A 194 63.73 33.02 0.19
C SER A 194 65.20 32.60 0.01
N ASP A 195 65.58 31.43 0.52
CA ASP A 195 66.92 30.84 0.35
C ASP A 195 66.80 29.49 -0.38
N PRO A 196 67.37 29.32 -1.60
CA PRO A 196 67.42 28.06 -2.39
C PRO A 196 68.15 26.90 -1.73
N ASN A 197 68.48 27.02 -0.46
CA ASN A 197 69.11 25.97 0.31
C ASN A 197 68.42 25.73 1.66
N ASN A 198 67.22 26.27 1.85
CA ASN A 198 66.46 26.16 3.06
C ASN A 198 64.97 25.93 2.77
N ILE A 199 64.54 24.69 3.04
CA ILE A 199 63.17 24.20 2.82
C ILE A 199 62.09 25.12 3.41
N ASP A 200 62.36 25.76 4.55
CA ASP A 200 61.45 26.67 5.27
C ASP A 200 62.23 27.95 5.62
N SER A 201 62.13 28.96 4.74
CA SER A 201 62.93 30.18 4.81
C SER A 201 62.56 31.06 5.98
N ASP A 202 61.28 31.15 6.32
CA ASP A 202 60.80 32.07 7.36
C ASP A 202 60.64 31.44 8.75
N GLY A 203 60.75 30.11 8.84
CA GLY A 203 60.91 29.33 10.05
C GLY A 203 59.61 29.00 10.75
N ASP A 204 58.49 28.97 10.04
CA ASP A 204 57.16 28.68 10.59
C ASP A 204 56.72 27.21 10.47
N THR A 205 57.62 26.36 9.99
CA THR A 205 57.46 24.91 9.75
C THR A 205 56.69 24.52 8.49
N LEU A 206 56.23 25.49 7.69
CA LEU A 206 55.70 25.29 6.34
C LEU A 206 56.84 25.43 5.32
N PRO A 207 56.95 24.55 4.29
CA PRO A 207 57.96 24.71 3.27
C PRO A 207 57.61 25.77 2.22
N ASP A 208 58.64 26.46 1.74
CA ASP A 208 58.49 27.53 0.77
C ASP A 208 57.76 27.02 -0.50
N GLY A 209 58.14 25.83 -0.97
CA GLY A 209 57.54 25.16 -2.12
C GLY A 209 56.05 24.85 -1.97
N TRP A 210 55.60 24.39 -0.80
CA TRP A 210 54.20 24.09 -0.53
C TRP A 210 53.36 25.37 -0.48
N GLU A 211 53.82 26.38 0.26
CA GLU A 211 53.15 27.67 0.38
C GLU A 211 53.04 28.39 -0.98
N ALA A 212 54.11 28.33 -1.77
CA ALA A 212 54.15 28.86 -3.13
C ALA A 212 53.34 28.05 -4.15
N SER A 213 52.83 26.85 -3.80
CA SER A 213 52.24 25.90 -4.75
C SER A 213 53.17 25.56 -5.91
N TYR A 214 54.47 25.48 -5.62
CA TYR A 214 55.52 25.18 -6.60
C TYR A 214 55.54 26.19 -7.77
N SER A 215 55.03 27.41 -7.56
CA SER A 215 54.89 28.47 -8.56
C SER A 215 55.82 29.64 -8.25
N CYS A 216 56.40 30.25 -9.29
CA CYS A 216 57.22 31.46 -9.15
C CYS A 216 56.41 32.76 -9.02
N SER A 217 55.08 32.68 -9.02
CA SER A 217 54.20 33.84 -8.95
C SER A 217 53.09 33.63 -7.95
N TRP A 218 52.81 34.68 -7.16
CA TRP A 218 51.69 34.71 -6.24
C TRP A 218 50.44 35.25 -6.93
N ALA A 219 49.41 34.41 -7.02
CA ALA A 219 48.12 34.82 -7.55
C ALA A 219 47.27 35.43 -6.43
N ALA A 220 46.51 36.48 -6.76
CA ALA A 220 45.68 37.21 -5.78
C ALA A 220 44.64 36.35 -5.06
N ASN A 221 44.19 35.25 -5.68
CA ASN A 221 43.25 34.30 -5.10
C ASN A 221 43.93 33.27 -4.17
N ARG A 222 45.25 33.34 -4.00
CA ARG A 222 46.04 32.53 -3.07
C ARG A 222 46.56 33.36 -1.88
N ALA A 223 45.95 34.51 -1.62
CA ALA A 223 46.31 35.35 -0.50
C ALA A 223 45.98 34.65 0.82
N GLY A 224 46.83 34.81 1.84
CA GLY A 224 46.67 34.15 3.15
C GLY A 224 47.71 33.07 3.46
N ILE A 225 48.53 32.69 2.46
CA ILE A 225 49.68 31.80 2.59
C ILE A 225 50.85 32.34 1.75
N ASN A 226 52.04 32.44 2.31
CA ASN A 226 53.18 33.10 1.68
C ASN A 226 54.53 32.65 2.28
N PRO A 227 55.45 32.07 1.47
CA PRO A 227 56.72 31.48 1.92
C PRO A 227 57.74 32.46 2.54
N LEU A 228 57.39 33.74 2.61
CA LEU A 228 58.23 34.78 3.19
C LEU A 228 57.66 35.32 4.49
N ASN A 229 56.48 34.87 4.91
CA ASN A 229 55.69 35.41 6.01
C ASN A 229 55.23 34.36 7.02
N GLY A 230 56.15 33.91 7.87
CA GLY A 230 55.88 32.89 8.89
C GLY A 230 54.87 33.23 10.00
N SER A 231 54.15 34.35 9.89
CA SER A 231 52.99 34.67 10.72
C SER A 231 51.67 34.18 10.15
N ASP A 232 51.65 33.75 8.89
CA ASP A 232 50.44 33.22 8.25
C ASP A 232 50.23 31.70 8.44
N ALA A 233 51.14 30.99 9.11
CA ALA A 233 50.89 29.63 9.61
C ALA A 233 49.54 29.43 10.34
N LEU A 234 49.00 30.48 10.98
CA LEU A 234 47.71 30.45 11.69
C LEU A 234 46.56 31.13 10.93
N ASN A 235 46.78 31.51 9.68
CA ASN A 235 45.69 31.98 8.83
C ASN A 235 44.81 30.79 8.42
N ASN A 236 43.55 31.11 8.12
CA ASN A 236 42.56 30.21 7.55
C ASN A 236 41.99 30.92 6.31
N PRO A 237 42.60 30.75 5.13
CA PRO A 237 42.28 31.54 3.95
C PRO A 237 41.01 31.09 3.21
N ASP A 238 40.69 29.79 3.24
CA ASP A 238 39.46 29.21 2.69
C ASP A 238 38.29 29.23 3.67
N ASN A 239 38.56 29.55 4.95
CA ASN A 239 37.59 29.65 6.02
C ASN A 239 36.98 28.30 6.41
N ASP A 240 37.75 27.21 6.27
CA ASP A 240 37.35 25.86 6.66
C ASP A 240 37.52 25.59 8.16
N GLY A 241 36.72 24.68 8.70
CA GLY A 241 36.70 24.30 10.11
C GLY A 241 35.35 23.73 10.51
N PHE A 242 35.08 23.71 11.81
CA PHE A 242 33.77 23.32 12.31
C PHE A 242 33.37 24.18 13.52
N ASP A 243 32.22 24.85 13.44
CA ASP A 243 31.67 25.65 14.55
C ASP A 243 31.16 24.74 15.68
N ILE A 244 32.10 24.23 16.49
CA ILE A 244 31.89 23.28 17.59
C ILE A 244 30.88 23.81 18.59
N ASN A 245 30.97 25.10 18.92
CA ASN A 245 30.10 25.72 19.92
C ASN A 245 28.75 26.22 19.35
N ARG A 246 28.61 26.24 18.02
CA ARG A 246 27.38 26.53 17.26
C ARG A 246 26.88 27.96 17.40
N ASP A 247 27.76 28.93 17.66
CA ASP A 247 27.39 30.34 17.78
C ASP A 247 27.33 31.10 16.43
N GLY A 248 27.64 30.41 15.34
CA GLY A 248 27.68 30.90 13.97
C GLY A 248 28.96 31.67 13.63
N ILE A 249 30.00 31.57 14.46
CA ILE A 249 31.29 32.23 14.25
C ILE A 249 32.39 31.18 14.39
N LEU A 250 33.11 30.94 13.30
CA LEU A 250 34.30 30.09 13.34
C LEU A 250 35.40 30.76 14.17
N GLN A 251 35.72 30.19 15.33
CA GLN A 251 36.74 30.71 16.23
C GLN A 251 38.12 30.15 15.88
N PRO A 252 39.23 30.78 16.32
CA PRO A 252 40.56 30.28 15.98
C PRO A 252 40.81 28.82 16.41
N ASN A 253 40.28 28.36 17.55
CA ASN A 253 40.39 26.97 18.01
C ASN A 253 39.53 25.98 17.21
N GLU A 254 38.59 26.50 16.41
CA GLU A 254 37.65 25.74 15.56
C GLU A 254 38.06 25.77 14.07
N ALA A 255 39.02 26.62 13.70
CA ALA A 255 39.51 26.79 12.34
C ALA A 255 40.55 25.74 11.96
N PHE A 256 40.45 25.20 10.75
CA PHE A 256 41.47 24.35 10.14
C PHE A 256 42.50 25.24 9.44
N VAL A 257 43.50 25.69 10.20
CA VAL A 257 44.51 26.67 9.74
C VAL A 257 45.64 26.02 8.95
N ASN A 258 46.39 26.81 8.15
CA ASN A 258 47.52 26.36 7.33
C ASN A 258 48.48 25.38 8.05
N TYR A 259 48.80 25.65 9.33
CA TYR A 259 49.63 24.78 10.15
C TYR A 259 49.03 23.37 10.33
N LEU A 260 47.73 23.27 10.61
CA LEU A 260 47.05 21.97 10.77
C LEU A 260 46.97 21.24 9.44
N GLU A 261 46.69 21.95 8.36
CA GLU A 261 46.58 21.38 7.02
C GLU A 261 47.89 20.77 6.54
N TYR A 262 49.01 21.47 6.75
CA TYR A 262 50.32 20.93 6.39
C TYR A 262 50.72 19.75 7.28
N HIS A 263 50.50 19.86 8.59
CA HIS A 263 50.89 18.84 9.56
C HIS A 263 49.92 17.66 9.66
N LEU A 264 48.82 17.64 8.90
CA LEU A 264 47.98 16.46 8.72
C LEU A 264 48.77 15.24 8.20
N ARG A 265 49.88 15.52 7.49
CA ARG A 265 50.83 14.53 6.98
C ARG A 265 51.60 13.78 8.07
N ASP A 266 51.73 14.39 9.24
CA ASP A 266 52.51 13.86 10.34
C ASP A 266 51.78 12.75 11.11
N ASP A 267 52.53 12.04 11.95
CA ASP A 267 51.98 11.01 12.83
C ASP A 267 51.39 11.65 14.10
N LEU A 268 50.32 12.42 13.92
CA LEU A 268 49.69 13.25 14.97
C LEU A 268 49.23 12.44 16.19
N PHE A 269 48.81 11.19 15.97
CA PHE A 269 48.16 10.35 16.97
C PHE A 269 49.04 9.19 17.46
N ASN A 270 50.35 9.28 17.26
CA ASN A 270 51.29 8.26 17.68
C ASN A 270 51.21 7.99 19.20
N LEU A 271 50.96 6.73 19.59
CA LEU A 271 50.86 6.33 21.01
C LEU A 271 52.13 6.59 21.84
N GLU A 272 53.32 6.62 21.23
CA GLU A 272 54.59 6.87 21.92
C GLU A 272 54.85 8.37 22.13
N ASN A 273 54.37 9.22 21.22
CA ASN A 273 54.58 10.67 21.26
C ASN A 273 53.41 11.42 20.58
N PRO A 274 52.22 11.43 21.22
CA PRO A 274 51.06 12.09 20.64
C PRO A 274 51.26 13.60 20.61
N VAL A 275 50.67 14.26 19.60
CA VAL A 275 50.61 15.71 19.54
C VAL A 275 49.73 16.24 20.67
N ASP A 276 50.18 17.33 21.29
CA ASP A 276 49.45 18.03 22.36
C ASP A 276 48.66 19.18 21.74
N PHE A 277 47.41 18.92 21.34
CA PHE A 277 46.53 19.90 20.67
C PHE A 277 46.17 21.11 21.55
N ASP A 278 46.39 21.03 22.87
CA ASP A 278 46.25 22.16 23.81
C ASP A 278 47.45 23.13 23.74
N ASN A 279 48.57 22.74 23.13
CA ASN A 279 49.81 23.49 23.13
C ASN A 279 50.63 23.24 21.85
N LEU A 280 50.06 23.66 20.73
CA LEU A 280 50.71 23.67 19.43
C LEU A 280 51.69 24.86 19.32
N PRO A 281 52.56 24.88 18.28
CA PRO A 281 53.41 26.03 17.98
C PRO A 281 52.65 27.36 17.96
N PHE A 282 53.39 28.46 18.14
CA PHE A 282 52.83 29.83 18.20
C PHE A 282 51.84 30.10 19.34
N GLY A 283 51.64 29.14 20.26
CA GLY A 283 50.67 29.25 21.34
C GLY A 283 49.23 28.99 20.88
N PHE A 284 49.08 28.29 19.75
CA PHE A 284 47.80 27.85 19.20
C PHE A 284 47.29 26.60 19.94
N SER A 285 45.97 26.47 19.99
CA SER A 285 45.27 25.30 20.52
C SER A 285 44.01 25.08 19.71
N THR A 286 43.65 23.83 19.45
CA THR A 286 42.47 23.47 18.66
C THR A 286 41.67 22.39 19.35
N ASP A 287 40.34 22.48 19.22
CA ASP A 287 39.38 21.51 19.75
C ASP A 287 38.87 20.56 18.64
N LEU A 288 39.25 20.79 17.36
CA LEU A 288 38.77 20.02 16.20
C LEU A 288 39.01 18.52 16.32
N PHE A 289 40.12 18.11 16.94
CA PHE A 289 40.53 16.72 17.06
C PHE A 289 40.01 16.01 18.33
N ASP A 290 39.15 16.64 19.12
CA ASP A 290 38.75 16.12 20.44
C ASP A 290 37.99 14.78 20.38
N ASN A 291 37.22 14.53 19.31
CA ASN A 291 36.31 13.38 19.22
C ASN A 291 36.86 12.16 18.47
N ILE A 292 38.02 12.27 17.83
CA ILE A 292 38.59 11.23 16.98
C ILE A 292 38.77 9.88 17.70
N GLY A 293 38.97 9.93 19.02
CA GLY A 293 39.19 8.78 19.89
C GLY A 293 37.92 8.11 20.42
N ALA A 294 36.72 8.60 20.08
CA ALA A 294 35.47 8.18 20.73
C ALA A 294 35.10 6.70 20.46
N ASN A 295 35.38 6.19 19.25
CA ASN A 295 35.12 4.79 18.88
C ASN A 295 36.35 3.87 19.00
N GLY A 296 37.51 4.44 19.34
CA GLY A 296 38.78 3.73 19.41
C GLY A 296 39.93 4.70 19.30
N ASN A 297 41.11 4.33 19.82
CA ASN A 297 42.30 5.17 19.58
C ASN A 297 42.79 4.94 18.14
N PRO A 298 43.11 6.01 17.40
CA PRO A 298 43.68 5.90 16.07
C PRO A 298 44.97 5.07 16.06
N GLU A 299 45.13 4.17 15.09
CA GLU A 299 46.36 3.40 14.88
C GLU A 299 47.17 3.86 13.65
N ALA A 300 46.64 4.81 12.87
CA ALA A 300 47.28 5.40 11.70
C ALA A 300 46.93 6.90 11.57
N SER A 301 47.80 7.67 10.92
CA SER A 301 47.48 9.06 10.54
C SER A 301 46.55 9.14 9.34
N TYR A 302 45.93 10.30 9.09
CA TYR A 302 45.12 10.54 7.90
C TYR A 302 45.91 10.29 6.61
N SER A 303 47.14 10.82 6.54
CA SER A 303 48.06 10.58 5.40
C SER A 303 48.34 9.10 5.13
N GLN A 304 48.43 8.26 6.15
CA GLN A 304 48.63 6.81 5.97
C GLN A 304 47.40 6.08 5.40
N ARG A 305 46.21 6.69 5.49
CA ARG A 305 44.94 6.18 4.94
C ARG A 305 44.39 7.04 3.80
N ALA A 306 45.14 8.04 3.36
CA ALA A 306 44.81 8.89 2.23
C ALA A 306 44.80 8.12 0.90
N ALA A 307 44.08 8.66 -0.08
CA ALA A 307 44.02 8.09 -1.41
C ALA A 307 45.39 8.15 -2.10
N GLY A 308 45.80 7.03 -2.68
CA GLY A 308 47.06 6.96 -3.44
C GLY A 308 47.10 7.89 -4.66
N SER A 309 45.94 8.29 -5.21
CA SER A 309 45.84 9.30 -6.27
C SER A 309 46.12 10.71 -5.77
N TYR A 310 45.68 11.03 -4.54
CA TYR A 310 45.92 12.31 -3.89
C TYR A 310 47.41 12.47 -3.56
N LEU A 311 47.98 11.49 -2.85
CA LEU A 311 49.41 11.49 -2.49
C LEU A 311 50.36 11.53 -3.69
N ALA A 312 49.96 10.94 -4.83
CA ALA A 312 50.78 10.92 -6.04
C ALA A 312 50.83 12.27 -6.78
N ALA A 313 49.92 13.19 -6.48
CA ALA A 313 49.89 14.53 -7.07
C ALA A 313 50.79 15.53 -6.32
N GLN A 314 51.18 15.22 -5.08
CA GLN A 314 51.96 16.10 -4.20
C GLN A 314 53.47 15.86 -4.32
N ASN A 315 54.27 16.84 -3.89
CA ASN A 315 55.71 16.63 -3.69
C ASN A 315 55.92 15.56 -2.60
N SER A 316 56.96 14.75 -2.74
CA SER A 316 57.35 13.75 -1.73
C SER A 316 57.55 14.30 -0.31
N LEU A 317 57.91 15.57 -0.14
CA LEU A 317 58.05 16.19 1.19
C LEU A 317 56.71 16.60 1.80
N ASP A 318 55.71 16.89 0.97
CA ASP A 318 54.41 17.43 1.37
C ASP A 318 53.30 16.38 1.33
N ALA A 319 53.62 15.16 0.88
CA ALA A 319 52.68 14.07 0.71
C ALA A 319 51.88 13.80 1.99
N GLY A 320 50.57 14.03 1.93
CA GLY A 320 49.63 13.89 3.04
C GLY A 320 49.23 15.19 3.72
N ALA A 321 49.65 16.35 3.21
CA ALA A 321 49.11 17.65 3.60
C ALA A 321 47.76 17.91 2.92
N ALA A 322 46.88 18.67 3.56
CA ALA A 322 45.66 19.23 2.97
C ALA A 322 45.97 20.51 2.14
N ASN A 323 44.95 21.14 1.56
CA ASN A 323 45.08 22.30 0.71
C ASN A 323 44.52 23.60 1.35
N PRO A 324 45.38 24.56 1.76
CA PRO A 324 45.04 25.76 2.55
C PRO A 324 44.21 26.83 1.88
N LEU A 325 43.72 26.53 0.69
CA LEU A 325 42.98 27.45 -0.15
C LEU A 325 41.72 26.78 -0.72
N ASP A 326 41.43 25.57 -0.27
CA ASP A 326 40.31 24.75 -0.72
C ASP A 326 39.81 23.94 0.45
N SER A 327 38.62 24.27 0.93
CA SER A 327 38.02 23.65 2.11
C SER A 327 37.70 22.17 1.92
N ASP A 328 37.76 21.63 0.70
CA ASP A 328 37.48 20.24 0.33
C ASP A 328 38.69 19.70 -0.44
N SER A 329 39.70 19.24 0.31
CA SER A 329 41.03 18.93 -0.22
C SER A 329 41.00 17.82 -1.27
N ASP A 330 40.17 16.81 -1.10
CA ASP A 330 40.14 15.63 -1.94
C ASP A 330 38.97 15.60 -2.96
N GLU A 331 38.20 16.68 -3.04
CA GLU A 331 37.09 16.94 -3.96
C GLU A 331 35.88 16.00 -3.75
N ASP A 332 35.64 15.65 -2.49
CA ASP A 332 34.63 14.72 -2.04
C ASP A 332 33.34 15.39 -1.53
N GLY A 333 33.26 16.71 -1.68
CA GLY A 333 32.08 17.51 -1.36
C GLY A 333 31.77 17.62 0.12
N MET A 334 32.67 17.17 1.00
CA MET A 334 32.67 17.42 2.45
C MET A 334 33.86 18.35 2.77
N PRO A 335 33.75 19.27 3.76
CA PRO A 335 34.87 20.12 4.16
C PRO A 335 35.83 19.41 5.11
N ASP A 336 37.13 19.70 4.98
CA ASP A 336 38.16 19.02 5.75
C ASP A 336 37.95 19.20 7.26
N GLY A 337 37.64 20.43 7.69
CA GLY A 337 37.38 20.76 9.09
C GLY A 337 36.16 20.04 9.68
N TRP A 338 35.11 19.86 8.88
CA TRP A 338 33.92 19.09 9.24
C TRP A 338 34.27 17.60 9.37
N GLU A 339 35.00 17.05 8.41
CA GLU A 339 35.46 15.66 8.43
C GLU A 339 36.36 15.37 9.63
N ILE A 340 37.30 16.26 9.97
CA ILE A 340 38.16 16.11 11.15
C ILE A 340 37.32 16.03 12.43
N TRP A 341 36.31 16.89 12.60
CA TRP A 341 35.48 16.88 13.79
C TRP A 341 34.65 15.59 13.93
N PHE A 342 34.12 15.09 12.81
CA PHE A 342 33.26 13.90 12.78
C PHE A 342 34.01 12.59 12.58
N SER A 343 35.28 12.62 12.21
CA SER A 343 36.11 11.43 12.05
C SER A 343 36.16 10.58 13.32
N ARG A 344 36.07 9.27 13.15
CA ARG A 344 36.28 8.28 14.20
C ARG A 344 37.19 7.19 13.67
N TRP A 345 37.90 6.54 14.58
CA TRP A 345 38.65 5.35 14.24
C TRP A 345 37.77 4.10 14.28
N ASP A 346 37.57 3.45 13.13
CA ASP A 346 36.92 2.14 13.07
C ASP A 346 37.94 1.04 13.42
N ILE A 347 37.79 0.46 14.61
CA ILE A 347 38.65 -0.61 15.12
C ILE A 347 38.57 -1.89 14.26
N LEU A 348 37.43 -2.18 13.65
CA LEU A 348 37.21 -3.41 12.89
C LEU A 348 37.79 -3.32 11.48
N GLN A 349 37.62 -2.17 10.82
CA GLN A 349 38.14 -1.95 9.47
C GLN A 349 39.59 -1.43 9.44
N ASP A 350 40.13 -0.95 10.56
CA ASP A 350 41.49 -0.36 10.64
C ASP A 350 41.62 0.87 9.71
N GLU A 351 40.55 1.66 9.66
CA GLU A 351 40.38 2.84 8.80
C GLU A 351 39.66 3.98 9.55
N TRP A 352 39.74 5.19 9.00
CA TRP A 352 38.99 6.35 9.47
C TRP A 352 37.59 6.33 8.87
N THR A 353 36.57 6.69 9.66
CA THR A 353 35.20 6.82 9.14
C THR A 353 35.03 8.02 8.22
N LEU A 354 35.81 9.08 8.44
CA LEU A 354 35.98 10.24 7.57
C LEU A 354 37.45 10.66 7.56
N ASN A 355 37.95 11.05 6.40
CA ASN A 355 39.34 11.41 6.17
C ASN A 355 39.42 12.40 4.98
N PRO A 356 39.85 13.65 5.22
CA PRO A 356 39.83 14.72 4.22
C PRO A 356 40.81 14.55 3.05
N LEU A 357 41.49 13.40 3.01
CA LEU A 357 42.44 13.02 1.97
C LEU A 357 42.00 11.72 1.25
N GLN A 358 40.79 11.23 1.48
CA GLN A 358 40.23 9.99 0.97
C GLN A 358 38.83 10.18 0.34
N PRO A 359 38.70 10.48 -0.96
CA PRO A 359 37.43 10.89 -1.55
C PRO A 359 36.42 9.76 -1.79
N ALA A 360 36.71 8.58 -1.27
CA ALA A 360 35.87 7.40 -1.35
C ALA A 360 35.02 7.18 -0.08
N ASP A 361 35.36 7.82 1.03
CA ASP A 361 34.58 7.74 2.27
C ASP A 361 33.28 8.54 2.20
N ARG A 362 33.15 9.52 1.29
CA ARG A 362 31.86 10.13 0.91
C ARG A 362 30.74 9.13 0.58
N TRP A 363 31.10 7.92 0.16
CA TRP A 363 30.15 6.83 -0.18
C TRP A 363 29.89 5.85 0.96
N GLN A 364 30.64 5.99 2.06
CA GLN A 364 30.46 5.22 3.28
C GLN A 364 29.30 5.78 4.10
N ASP A 365 28.93 5.02 5.12
CA ASP A 365 27.75 5.17 5.96
C ASP A 365 28.25 4.73 7.35
N ALA A 366 28.75 5.70 8.13
CA ALA A 366 29.65 5.42 9.24
C ALA A 366 28.95 4.85 10.49
N ASP A 367 27.64 5.02 10.61
CA ASP A 367 26.81 4.45 11.66
C ASP A 367 25.78 3.41 11.17
N ASP A 368 25.85 3.05 9.88
CA ASP A 368 25.05 2.03 9.20
C ASP A 368 23.53 2.30 9.26
N ASP A 369 23.13 3.57 9.15
CA ASP A 369 21.75 4.04 9.29
C ASP A 369 21.01 4.19 7.94
N GLY A 370 21.72 4.07 6.82
CA GLY A 370 21.15 4.21 5.49
C GLY A 370 21.39 5.57 4.82
N MET A 371 22.08 6.50 5.46
CA MET A 371 22.51 7.79 4.94
C MET A 371 24.03 7.80 4.75
N THR A 372 24.52 8.32 3.62
CA THR A 372 25.98 8.39 3.40
C THR A 372 26.59 9.64 4.01
N ASN A 373 27.88 9.60 4.36
CA ASN A 373 28.62 10.75 4.88
C ASN A 373 28.42 12.03 4.03
N TRP A 374 28.40 11.88 2.69
CA TRP A 374 28.14 13.00 1.78
C TRP A 374 26.72 13.57 1.95
N GLU A 375 25.72 12.71 2.09
CA GLU A 375 24.32 13.12 2.27
C GLU A 375 24.10 13.83 3.60
N GLU A 376 24.83 13.44 4.65
CA GLU A 376 24.76 14.05 5.98
C GLU A 376 25.34 15.45 6.02
N TYR A 377 26.53 15.66 5.47
CA TYR A 377 27.07 17.01 5.33
C TYR A 377 26.18 17.84 4.40
N ASN A 378 25.83 17.33 3.22
CA ASN A 378 25.05 18.07 2.22
C ASN A 378 23.55 18.15 2.54
N ALA A 379 23.10 17.67 3.70
CA ALA A 379 21.80 18.01 4.26
C ALA A 379 21.75 19.48 4.69
N ILE A 380 22.89 20.15 4.88
CA ILE A 380 23.00 21.57 5.23
C ILE A 380 22.26 22.53 4.28
N ASP A 381 21.86 23.69 4.80
CA ASP A 381 21.34 24.79 3.98
C ASP A 381 22.37 25.18 2.89
N PRO A 382 22.00 25.19 1.59
CA PRO A 382 22.89 25.58 0.50
C PRO A 382 23.49 26.98 0.62
N LEU A 383 22.95 27.85 1.48
CA LEU A 383 23.50 29.18 1.75
C LEU A 383 24.64 29.16 2.78
N LEU A 384 24.85 28.04 3.46
CA LEU A 384 25.82 27.86 4.54
C LEU A 384 26.91 26.83 4.20
N THR A 385 26.74 26.02 3.17
CA THR A 385 27.76 25.05 2.74
C THR A 385 29.06 25.72 2.30
N GLU A 386 30.16 25.07 2.62
CA GLU A 386 31.53 25.45 2.25
C GLU A 386 31.96 24.83 0.91
N THR A 387 31.23 23.82 0.39
CA THR A 387 31.58 23.08 -0.83
C THR A 387 30.70 23.43 -2.05
N ASP A 388 29.64 22.67 -2.35
CA ASP A 388 28.76 22.87 -3.53
C ASP A 388 27.32 23.22 -3.17
N ALA A 389 27.01 24.52 -3.19
CA ALA A 389 25.64 25.04 -2.99
C ALA A 389 24.60 24.58 -4.01
N ASN A 390 24.97 23.91 -5.11
CA ASN A 390 24.02 23.39 -6.10
C ASN A 390 23.65 21.92 -5.88
N ARG A 391 24.29 21.25 -4.91
CA ARG A 391 24.08 19.82 -4.65
C ARG A 391 23.84 19.56 -3.17
N SER A 392 22.58 19.68 -2.76
CA SER A 392 22.13 19.35 -1.41
C SER A 392 21.16 18.18 -1.36
N SER A 393 21.19 17.46 -0.25
CA SER A 393 20.24 16.41 0.11
C SER A 393 18.91 17.04 0.58
N PRO A 394 17.74 16.47 0.23
CA PRO A 394 17.54 15.18 -0.46
C PRO A 394 17.39 15.28 -1.98
N LYS A 395 17.47 16.49 -2.56
CA LYS A 395 17.32 16.65 -4.02
C LYS A 395 18.40 15.86 -4.75
N TRP A 396 19.63 15.92 -4.27
CA TRP A 396 20.71 15.07 -4.74
C TRP A 396 20.96 13.97 -3.72
N PHE A 397 21.14 12.75 -4.20
CA PHE A 397 21.35 11.58 -3.37
C PHE A 397 22.37 10.64 -4.03
N VAL A 398 22.90 9.72 -3.24
CA VAL A 398 23.85 8.71 -3.65
C VAL A 398 23.13 7.49 -4.21
N THR A 399 23.54 7.05 -5.40
CA THR A 399 23.02 5.83 -6.02
C THR A 399 24.14 5.05 -6.72
N THR A 400 23.80 3.87 -7.25
CA THR A 400 24.73 3.02 -7.98
C THR A 400 24.29 2.79 -9.42
N ILE A 401 25.20 2.93 -10.37
CA ILE A 401 25.04 2.48 -11.77
C ILE A 401 25.96 1.27 -11.99
N GLY A 402 25.36 0.07 -12.01
CA GLY A 402 26.13 -1.16 -11.96
C GLY A 402 26.71 -1.35 -10.57
N SER A 403 28.04 -1.32 -10.44
CA SER A 403 28.74 -1.40 -9.15
C SER A 403 29.47 -0.11 -8.78
N ALA A 404 29.22 1.00 -9.48
CA ALA A 404 29.88 2.27 -9.25
C ALA A 404 28.90 3.28 -8.65
N TYR A 405 29.33 3.94 -7.58
CA TYR A 405 28.59 5.03 -6.94
C TYR A 405 28.55 6.28 -7.84
N THR A 406 27.47 7.04 -7.74
CA THR A 406 27.27 8.28 -8.48
C THR A 406 26.17 9.12 -7.84
N PHE A 407 26.21 10.42 -8.07
CA PHE A 407 25.15 11.34 -7.69
C PHE A 407 24.04 11.40 -8.74
N GLN A 408 22.80 11.43 -8.28
CA GLN A 408 21.65 11.67 -9.13
C GLN A 408 20.72 12.69 -8.49
N ALA A 409 20.19 13.60 -9.31
CA ALA A 409 19.14 14.51 -8.89
C ALA A 409 17.78 13.80 -8.95
N TRP A 410 16.97 13.96 -7.92
CA TRP A 410 15.60 13.46 -7.84
C TRP A 410 14.70 14.27 -8.77
N ALA A 411 14.32 13.65 -9.89
CA ALA A 411 13.58 14.32 -10.96
C ALA A 411 12.14 14.70 -10.57
N GLY A 412 11.57 14.04 -9.55
CA GLY A 412 10.19 14.25 -9.12
C GLY A 412 9.94 15.50 -8.28
N ILE A 413 11.00 16.23 -7.91
CA ILE A 413 10.90 17.34 -6.95
C ILE A 413 11.36 18.67 -7.57
N ASP A 414 10.51 19.69 -7.40
CA ASP A 414 10.69 21.03 -7.99
C ASP A 414 11.37 22.04 -7.05
N THR A 415 11.66 21.66 -5.79
CA THR A 415 12.38 22.52 -4.84
C THR A 415 13.90 22.31 -4.90
N ASP A 416 14.67 23.33 -4.52
CA ASP A 416 16.12 23.28 -4.28
C ASP A 416 16.45 23.38 -2.77
N LEU A 417 15.42 23.39 -1.91
CA LEU A 417 15.59 23.46 -0.45
C LEU A 417 16.09 22.11 0.09
N SER A 418 17.16 22.18 0.88
CA SER A 418 17.71 21.05 1.63
C SER A 418 16.89 20.76 2.90
N PHE A 419 17.24 19.70 3.61
CA PHE A 419 16.80 19.45 4.99
C PHE A 419 17.18 20.60 5.95
N GLY A 420 18.43 21.06 5.87
CA GLY A 420 19.04 22.11 6.68
C GLY A 420 18.41 23.49 6.53
N SER A 421 17.69 23.71 5.43
CA SER A 421 16.93 24.94 5.18
C SER A 421 15.78 25.17 6.19
N PHE A 422 15.38 24.13 6.93
CA PHE A 422 14.29 24.17 7.91
C PHE A 422 14.76 24.21 9.36
N VAL A 423 16.07 24.05 9.60
CA VAL A 423 16.66 24.00 10.95
C VAL A 423 16.59 25.37 11.61
N ASN A 424 15.83 25.46 12.70
CA ASN A 424 15.68 26.68 13.48
C ASN A 424 16.87 26.90 14.44
N ALA A 425 17.02 28.13 14.97
CA ALA A 425 18.14 28.47 15.85
C ALA A 425 18.20 27.68 17.18
N THR A 426 17.08 27.11 17.64
CA THR A 426 17.07 26.26 18.84
C THR A 426 17.66 24.89 18.51
N GLN A 427 17.19 24.28 17.41
CA GLN A 427 17.67 22.99 16.95
C GLN A 427 19.13 23.06 16.52
N ARG A 428 19.51 24.14 15.84
CA ARG A 428 20.92 24.42 15.49
C ARG A 428 21.88 24.33 16.67
N ASN A 429 21.48 24.84 17.83
CA ASN A 429 22.32 24.78 19.03
C ASN A 429 22.38 23.36 19.64
N LEU A 430 21.37 22.53 19.38
CA LEU A 430 21.24 21.18 19.95
C LEU A 430 21.95 20.11 19.14
N THR A 431 21.82 20.12 17.80
CA THR A 431 22.33 19.04 16.94
C THR A 431 23.30 19.56 15.89
N GLY A 432 23.08 20.76 15.37
CA GLY A 432 23.97 21.41 14.40
C GLY A 432 23.22 21.87 13.17
N ILE A 433 23.93 21.99 12.04
CA ILE A 433 23.34 22.37 10.75
C ILE A 433 23.50 21.30 9.66
N THR A 434 24.16 20.19 9.98
CA THR A 434 24.39 19.00 9.14
C THR A 434 23.86 17.77 9.88
N GLY A 435 23.78 16.62 9.19
CA GLY A 435 23.72 15.31 9.85
C GLY A 435 24.98 15.03 10.67
N ASP A 436 24.91 14.07 11.59
CA ASP A 436 26.06 13.54 12.33
C ASP A 436 26.37 12.10 11.87
N PRO A 437 27.44 11.85 11.10
CA PRO A 437 27.84 10.52 10.56
C PRO A 437 28.10 9.43 11.60
N ASN A 438 27.97 9.75 12.87
CA ASN A 438 28.16 8.80 13.95
C ASN A 438 26.93 8.67 14.86
N ASN A 439 25.79 9.19 14.43
CA ASN A 439 24.55 9.18 15.17
C ASN A 439 23.34 8.94 14.26
N VAL A 440 22.85 7.71 14.29
CA VAL A 440 21.76 7.20 13.45
C VAL A 440 20.45 8.00 13.48
N ASP A 441 20.25 8.88 14.46
CA ASP A 441 19.06 9.73 14.61
C ASP A 441 19.56 11.11 15.07
N THR A 442 19.89 11.97 14.11
CA THR A 442 20.59 13.23 14.34
C THR A 442 19.75 14.17 15.20
N ASP A 443 18.44 14.24 14.98
CA ASP A 443 17.57 15.18 15.66
C ASP A 443 16.90 14.65 16.94
N GLY A 444 16.94 13.34 17.14
CA GLY A 444 16.55 12.62 18.35
C GLY A 444 15.05 12.39 18.48
N ASP A 445 14.31 12.37 17.37
CA ASP A 445 12.86 12.19 17.39
C ASP A 445 12.38 10.73 17.29
N GLY A 446 13.31 9.80 17.04
CA GLY A 446 13.10 8.36 17.02
C GLY A 446 12.95 7.75 15.63
N ILE A 447 13.03 8.56 14.57
CA ILE A 447 13.20 8.11 13.18
C ILE A 447 14.70 8.24 12.83
N ILE A 448 15.26 7.29 12.08
CA ILE A 448 16.69 7.33 11.73
C ILE A 448 16.91 8.09 10.43
N ASP A 449 18.07 8.74 10.27
CA ASP A 449 18.29 9.71 9.21
C ASP A 449 18.17 9.08 7.82
N GLY A 450 18.73 7.89 7.63
CA GLY A 450 18.63 7.14 6.37
C GLY A 450 17.20 6.71 6.00
N VAL A 451 16.34 6.46 6.98
CA VAL A 451 14.90 6.17 6.75
C VAL A 451 14.18 7.43 6.33
N GLU A 452 14.43 8.54 7.00
CA GLU A 452 13.85 9.84 6.63
C GLU A 452 14.27 10.25 5.21
N LEU A 453 15.55 10.12 4.88
CA LEU A 453 16.06 10.38 3.54
C LEU A 453 15.35 9.55 2.46
N LEU A 454 15.07 8.27 2.75
CA LEU A 454 14.46 7.37 1.77
C LEU A 454 12.95 7.61 1.61
N PHE A 455 12.22 7.80 2.71
CA PHE A 455 10.75 7.87 2.71
C PHE A 455 10.19 9.29 2.69
N THR A 456 11.02 10.33 2.85
CA THR A 456 10.55 11.72 2.76
C THR A 456 9.88 12.01 1.42
N THR A 457 8.84 12.84 1.44
CA THR A 457 8.21 13.42 0.26
C THR A 457 8.11 14.95 0.39
N TRP A 458 7.97 15.65 -0.74
CA TRP A 458 7.78 17.11 -0.73
C TRP A 458 6.30 17.47 -0.64
N ASN A 459 5.86 17.95 0.52
CA ASN A 459 4.51 18.45 0.68
C ASN A 459 4.38 19.86 0.08
N SER A 460 3.75 19.96 -1.09
CA SER A 460 3.60 21.22 -1.82
C SER A 460 2.72 22.26 -1.12
N SER A 461 1.77 21.82 -0.28
CA SER A 461 0.85 22.71 0.44
C SER A 461 1.51 23.33 1.67
N ALA A 462 2.27 22.53 2.43
CA ALA A 462 3.03 22.98 3.60
C ALA A 462 4.38 23.61 3.23
N GLN A 463 4.88 23.38 2.00
CA GLN A 463 6.20 23.77 1.53
C GLN A 463 7.34 23.24 2.42
N THR A 464 7.26 21.97 2.80
CA THR A 464 8.23 21.30 3.66
C THR A 464 8.37 19.81 3.29
N TRP A 465 9.42 19.19 3.81
CA TRP A 465 9.66 17.75 3.72
C TRP A 465 8.79 17.02 4.75
N THR A 466 8.23 15.86 4.40
CA THR A 466 7.38 15.11 5.34
C THR A 466 8.19 14.46 6.47
N LEU A 467 9.44 14.11 6.16
CA LEU A 467 10.48 13.62 7.07
C LEU A 467 11.78 14.39 6.80
N ASN A 468 12.56 14.70 7.84
CA ASN A 468 13.71 15.59 7.82
C ASN A 468 14.64 15.32 9.01
N PRO A 469 15.83 14.72 8.78
CA PRO A 469 16.74 14.26 9.83
C PRO A 469 17.36 15.33 10.72
N LEU A 470 17.07 16.60 10.43
CA LEU A 470 17.59 17.74 11.18
C LEU A 470 16.49 18.49 11.94
N THR A 471 15.23 18.09 11.84
CA THR A 471 14.08 18.82 12.38
C THR A 471 13.11 17.89 13.13
N PRO A 472 13.15 17.87 14.47
CA PRO A 472 12.44 16.85 15.22
C PRO A 472 10.94 17.09 15.23
N GLY A 473 10.19 15.99 15.33
CA GLY A 473 8.74 16.01 15.48
C GLY A 473 8.01 16.25 14.15
N ASP A 474 8.61 15.79 13.06
CA ASP A 474 7.92 15.58 11.81
C ASP A 474 7.30 14.16 11.76
N GLY A 475 7.02 13.61 10.57
CA GLY A 475 6.35 12.32 10.43
C GLY A 475 4.85 12.30 10.81
N LEU A 476 4.25 13.46 11.08
CA LEU A 476 2.79 13.62 11.27
C LEU A 476 2.01 13.80 9.95
N PHE A 477 2.71 13.70 8.81
CA PHE A 477 2.05 13.64 7.52
C PHE A 477 1.57 12.21 7.26
N ASP A 478 0.45 12.11 6.55
CA ASP A 478 -0.07 10.89 5.93
C ASP A 478 0.35 11.01 4.46
N SER A 479 1.53 10.48 4.14
CA SER A 479 2.23 10.77 2.90
C SER A 479 1.64 10.05 1.68
N ASP A 480 0.92 8.94 1.88
CA ASP A 480 0.25 8.17 0.83
C ASP A 480 -1.29 8.16 0.90
N GLU A 481 -1.87 8.88 1.87
CA GLU A 481 -3.30 9.12 2.05
C GLU A 481 -4.11 7.85 2.41
N ASP A 482 -3.51 6.95 3.17
CA ASP A 482 -4.10 5.67 3.60
C ASP A 482 -4.80 5.75 4.98
N GLY A 483 -4.50 6.80 5.74
CA GLY A 483 -5.06 7.05 7.07
C GLY A 483 -4.13 6.77 8.24
N LEU A 484 -2.86 6.45 7.98
CA LEU A 484 -1.78 6.47 8.95
C LEU A 484 -0.87 7.67 8.70
N VAL A 485 -0.24 8.15 9.77
CA VAL A 485 0.86 9.10 9.61
C VAL A 485 2.18 8.33 9.61
N ASP A 486 3.19 8.86 8.90
CA ASP A 486 4.49 8.21 8.69
C ASP A 486 5.11 7.70 10.01
N ILE A 487 4.98 8.44 11.12
CA ILE A 487 5.50 8.02 12.43
C ILE A 487 4.76 6.81 13.04
N GLN A 488 3.47 6.62 12.75
CA GLN A 488 2.71 5.45 13.20
C GLN A 488 3.18 4.18 12.48
N GLU A 489 3.53 4.31 11.21
CA GLU A 489 4.05 3.22 10.38
C GLU A 489 5.44 2.78 10.84
N PHE A 490 6.33 3.73 11.12
CA PHE A 490 7.64 3.43 11.70
C PHE A 490 7.55 2.79 13.08
N ALA A 491 6.56 3.18 13.89
CA ALA A 491 6.38 2.63 15.23
C ALA A 491 6.06 1.13 15.27
N LEU A 492 5.60 0.53 14.16
CA LEU A 492 5.28 -0.91 14.06
C LEU A 492 6.49 -1.82 14.28
N VAL A 493 7.72 -1.31 14.12
CA VAL A 493 8.93 -2.07 14.44
C VAL A 493 9.15 -2.21 15.96
N THR A 494 8.59 -1.32 16.78
CA THR A 494 8.84 -1.30 18.24
C THR A 494 7.60 -1.52 19.10
N SER A 495 6.40 -1.33 18.55
CA SER A 495 5.13 -1.41 19.29
C SER A 495 3.99 -1.98 18.46
N ASN A 496 3.01 -2.57 19.15
CA ASN A 496 1.73 -2.98 18.56
C ASN A 496 0.90 -1.75 18.16
N PRO A 497 -0.06 -1.89 17.23
CA PRO A 497 -0.92 -0.79 16.80
C PRO A 497 -1.64 -0.15 18.00
N ASP A 498 -1.58 1.17 18.07
CA ASP A 498 -2.36 1.97 19.03
C ASP A 498 -3.63 2.44 18.33
N ASN A 499 -4.52 1.47 18.11
CA ASN A 499 -5.77 1.61 17.35
C ASN A 499 -7.01 1.81 18.24
N GLY A 500 -6.81 2.18 19.51
CA GLY A 500 -7.90 2.51 20.44
C GLY A 500 -8.42 1.33 21.26
N ILE A 501 -7.95 0.11 21.01
CA ILE A 501 -8.32 -1.09 21.80
C ILE A 501 -7.12 -1.65 22.59
N GLU A 502 -7.40 -2.38 23.68
CA GLU A 502 -6.34 -2.98 24.50
C GLU A 502 -5.95 -4.37 23.99
N HIS A 503 -4.67 -4.54 23.64
CA HIS A 503 -4.10 -5.83 23.27
C HIS A 503 -3.38 -6.51 24.44
N PRO A 504 -3.36 -7.86 24.53
CA PRO A 504 -2.58 -8.57 25.53
C PRO A 504 -1.08 -8.20 25.47
N SER A 505 -0.44 -8.09 26.63
CA SER A 505 1.00 -7.72 26.71
C SER A 505 1.95 -8.72 26.06
N ASP A 506 1.47 -9.92 25.77
CA ASP A 506 2.18 -11.01 25.10
C ASP A 506 1.79 -11.19 23.63
N ALA A 507 0.90 -10.34 23.10
CA ALA A 507 0.63 -10.29 21.66
C ALA A 507 1.94 -9.91 20.90
N PRO A 508 2.35 -10.69 19.89
CA PRO A 508 3.54 -10.41 19.09
C PRO A 508 3.35 -9.11 18.30
N LEU A 509 4.46 -8.42 18.01
CA LEU A 509 4.46 -7.32 17.04
C LEU A 509 3.96 -7.82 15.67
N LEU A 510 3.26 -6.98 14.91
CA LEU A 510 2.69 -7.34 13.60
C LEU A 510 3.72 -8.03 12.69
N HIS A 511 4.95 -7.51 12.65
CA HIS A 511 6.03 -8.08 11.85
C HIS A 511 6.58 -9.42 12.38
N ILE A 512 6.50 -9.67 13.69
CA ILE A 512 6.89 -10.95 14.30
C ILE A 512 5.85 -12.03 13.95
N ASP A 513 4.58 -11.66 13.93
CA ASP A 513 3.50 -12.53 13.50
C ASP A 513 3.60 -12.83 11.99
N GLY A 514 3.82 -11.80 11.17
CA GLY A 514 4.05 -11.97 9.74
C GLY A 514 5.26 -12.84 9.40
N ASP A 515 6.36 -12.71 10.16
CA ASP A 515 7.52 -13.60 10.06
C ASP A 515 7.20 -15.07 10.35
N LEU A 516 6.23 -15.33 11.23
CA LEU A 516 5.82 -16.67 11.62
C LEU A 516 4.87 -17.29 10.58
N LEU A 517 3.89 -16.51 10.11
CA LEU A 517 2.84 -16.96 9.20
C LEU A 517 3.33 -16.99 7.74
N GLN A 518 4.10 -15.98 7.32
CA GLN A 518 4.54 -15.76 5.95
C GLN A 518 6.01 -15.31 5.84
N PRO A 519 6.98 -16.17 6.21
CA PRO A 519 8.40 -15.80 6.27
C PRO A 519 9.03 -15.38 4.94
N THR A 520 8.39 -15.69 3.81
CA THR A 520 8.86 -15.26 2.48
C THR A 520 8.48 -13.82 2.17
N GLU A 521 7.37 -13.32 2.71
CA GLU A 521 6.83 -12.02 2.35
C GLU A 521 7.62 -10.87 2.95
N LYS A 522 8.18 -11.02 4.16
CA LYS A 522 9.09 -10.01 4.72
C LYS A 522 10.18 -9.60 3.74
N THR A 523 10.83 -10.59 3.14
CA THR A 523 11.91 -10.35 2.18
C THR A 523 11.42 -9.64 0.93
N GLN A 524 10.25 -10.05 0.42
CA GLN A 524 9.66 -9.50 -0.80
C GLN A 524 9.21 -8.05 -0.56
N ARG A 525 8.55 -7.78 0.56
CA ARG A 525 8.13 -6.45 1.01
C ARG A 525 9.31 -5.48 1.11
N MET A 526 10.36 -5.85 1.86
CA MET A 526 11.57 -5.02 1.98
C MET A 526 12.19 -4.72 0.61
N PHE A 527 12.26 -5.72 -0.27
CA PHE A 527 12.76 -5.52 -1.62
C PHE A 527 11.86 -4.58 -2.43
N ASN A 528 10.54 -4.72 -2.33
CA ASN A 528 9.55 -3.87 -2.99
C ASN A 528 9.66 -2.41 -2.54
N MET A 529 9.79 -2.15 -1.23
CA MET A 529 10.03 -0.81 -0.68
C MET A 529 11.27 -0.17 -1.29
N LEU A 530 12.39 -0.90 -1.37
CA LEU A 530 13.64 -0.36 -1.91
C LEU A 530 13.57 -0.05 -3.41
N ILE A 531 12.93 -0.91 -4.20
CA ILE A 531 12.83 -0.71 -5.65
C ILE A 531 11.75 0.30 -6.04
N SER A 532 10.74 0.53 -5.19
CA SER A 532 9.70 1.53 -5.44
C SER A 532 10.25 2.96 -5.38
N LYS A 533 11.37 3.18 -4.66
CA LYS A 533 12.07 4.49 -4.56
C LYS A 533 12.98 4.81 -5.75
N GLU A 534 12.64 4.31 -6.93
CA GLU A 534 13.38 4.52 -8.18
C GLU A 534 14.88 4.15 -8.09
N THR A 535 15.77 5.14 -8.15
CA THR A 535 17.22 4.97 -8.00
C THR A 535 17.71 5.23 -6.58
N ARG A 536 16.89 5.82 -5.69
CA ARG A 536 17.30 6.18 -4.32
C ARG A 536 17.60 4.93 -3.49
N GLY A 537 16.69 3.95 -3.48
CA GLY A 537 16.87 2.69 -2.75
C GLY A 537 17.92 1.74 -3.31
N LYS A 538 18.58 2.04 -4.44
CA LYS A 538 19.53 1.10 -5.09
C LYS A 538 20.80 0.86 -4.30
N ARG A 539 21.30 1.87 -3.57
CA ARG A 539 22.50 1.73 -2.73
C ARG A 539 22.25 0.68 -1.64
N LEU A 540 21.12 0.82 -0.96
CA LEU A 540 20.64 0.00 0.16
C LEU A 540 20.33 -1.45 -0.24
N LEU A 541 20.26 -1.75 -1.54
CA LEU A 541 20.19 -3.14 -2.01
C LEU A 541 21.45 -3.94 -1.64
N ASN A 542 22.61 -3.31 -1.47
CA ASN A 542 23.80 -4.02 -1.00
C ASN A 542 23.59 -4.50 0.45
N ASP A 543 23.16 -3.61 1.35
CA ASP A 543 22.90 -3.92 2.75
C ASP A 543 21.80 -4.99 2.88
N PHE A 544 20.75 -4.89 2.07
CA PHE A 544 19.71 -5.91 1.96
C PHE A 544 20.28 -7.27 1.54
N ASN A 545 21.14 -7.30 0.52
CA ASN A 545 21.75 -8.54 0.03
C ASN A 545 22.73 -9.13 1.07
N ASP A 546 23.47 -8.31 1.80
CA ASP A 546 24.40 -8.76 2.84
C ASP A 546 23.64 -9.40 4.00
N TRP A 547 22.53 -8.79 4.43
CA TRP A 547 21.60 -9.40 5.38
C TRP A 547 21.06 -10.74 4.87
N GLN A 548 20.61 -10.82 3.61
CA GLN A 548 20.13 -12.08 3.02
C GLN A 548 21.23 -13.17 2.97
N ASN A 549 22.49 -12.77 2.84
CA ASN A 549 23.64 -13.68 2.83
C ASN A 549 24.06 -14.13 4.24
N GLY A 550 23.42 -13.59 5.29
CA GLY A 550 23.58 -14.01 6.68
C GLY A 550 24.39 -13.05 7.55
N GLU A 551 24.72 -11.86 7.05
CA GLU A 551 25.25 -10.79 7.90
C GLU A 551 24.15 -10.26 8.85
N PRO A 552 24.50 -9.75 10.04
CA PRO A 552 23.54 -9.09 10.92
C PRO A 552 22.85 -7.91 10.21
N ALA A 553 21.57 -7.70 10.49
CA ALA A 553 20.89 -6.50 10.03
C ALA A 553 21.49 -5.26 10.71
N ASN A 554 21.81 -4.23 9.93
CA ASN A 554 22.15 -2.91 10.43
C ASN A 554 20.89 -2.16 10.92
N ALA A 555 21.05 -0.90 11.37
CA ALA A 555 19.93 -0.12 11.89
C ALA A 555 18.82 0.05 10.84
N PHE A 556 19.21 0.42 9.62
CA PHE A 556 18.30 0.59 8.49
C PHE A 556 17.51 -0.67 8.12
N ILE A 557 18.21 -1.78 7.88
CA ILE A 557 17.58 -3.06 7.52
C ILE A 557 16.67 -3.56 8.65
N SER A 558 17.02 -3.31 9.92
CA SER A 558 16.20 -3.71 11.07
C SER A 558 14.85 -2.98 11.09
N ILE A 559 14.80 -1.71 10.68
CA ILE A 559 13.55 -0.95 10.57
C ILE A 559 12.70 -1.49 9.43
N LEU A 560 13.27 -1.65 8.22
CA LEU A 560 12.53 -2.13 7.05
C LEU A 560 11.83 -3.48 7.24
N MET A 561 12.28 -4.32 8.20
CA MET A 561 11.64 -5.60 8.47
C MET A 561 10.19 -5.45 8.96
N GLY A 562 9.88 -4.38 9.68
CA GLY A 562 8.67 -4.29 10.48
C GLY A 562 7.81 -3.05 10.31
N ILE A 563 8.13 -2.20 9.35
CA ILE A 563 7.32 -1.01 9.00
C ILE A 563 6.41 -1.31 7.81
N THR A 564 5.34 -0.53 7.69
CA THR A 564 4.66 -0.27 6.43
C THR A 564 5.41 0.85 5.67
N ASP A 565 5.19 0.98 4.36
CA ASP A 565 5.86 1.95 3.51
C ASP A 565 5.07 3.26 3.46
N PRO A 566 5.52 4.37 4.09
CA PRO A 566 4.74 5.61 4.19
C PRO A 566 4.41 6.34 2.90
N THR A 567 4.85 5.79 1.77
CA THR A 567 4.61 6.38 0.45
C THR A 567 3.88 5.42 -0.48
N ASN A 568 3.37 4.31 0.08
CA ASN A 568 2.62 3.29 -0.63
C ASN A 568 1.53 2.70 0.28
N PRO A 569 0.25 2.96 -0.03
CA PRO A 569 -0.85 2.72 0.91
C PRO A 569 -1.19 1.24 1.12
N ASP A 570 -0.52 0.30 0.43
CA ASP A 570 -0.78 -1.15 0.44
C ASP A 570 0.58 -1.86 0.37
N THR A 571 1.18 -2.10 1.52
CA THR A 571 2.58 -2.47 1.65
C THR A 571 2.86 -3.92 1.24
N ASP A 572 1.97 -4.85 1.57
CA ASP A 572 2.10 -6.26 1.20
C ASP A 572 1.44 -6.60 -0.15
N GLY A 573 0.62 -5.69 -0.70
CA GLY A 573 0.11 -5.74 -2.06
C GLY A 573 -1.12 -6.64 -2.20
N ASP A 574 -1.90 -6.81 -1.14
CA ASP A 574 -3.04 -7.71 -1.09
C ASP A 574 -4.37 -7.04 -1.51
N GLY A 575 -4.36 -5.71 -1.61
CA GLY A 575 -5.48 -4.87 -2.04
C GLY A 575 -6.20 -4.14 -0.91
N MET A 576 -5.88 -4.41 0.37
CA MET A 576 -6.26 -3.61 1.53
C MET A 576 -5.24 -2.48 1.74
N TYR A 577 -5.67 -1.42 2.44
CA TYR A 577 -4.75 -0.32 2.75
C TYR A 577 -4.19 -0.48 4.15
N ASP A 578 -2.91 -0.16 4.33
CA ASP A 578 -2.19 -0.38 5.58
C ASP A 578 -2.92 0.30 6.76
N GLY A 579 -3.49 1.48 6.52
CA GLY A 579 -4.32 2.19 7.49
C GLY A 579 -5.62 1.49 7.87
N PHE A 580 -6.36 0.90 6.92
CA PHE A 580 -7.53 0.08 7.26
C PHE A 580 -7.09 -1.08 8.16
N GLU A 581 -6.04 -1.78 7.77
CA GLU A 581 -5.55 -2.94 8.48
C GLU A 581 -5.04 -2.59 9.89
N TYR A 582 -4.28 -1.51 10.03
CA TYR A 582 -3.81 -1.01 11.32
C TYR A 582 -4.96 -0.66 12.26
N TRP A 583 -5.97 0.07 11.77
CA TRP A 583 -7.05 0.57 12.62
C TRP A 583 -8.00 -0.54 13.07
N PHE A 584 -8.14 -1.61 12.29
CA PHE A 584 -9.01 -2.74 12.57
C PHE A 584 -8.30 -4.03 13.02
N ALA A 585 -6.97 -4.01 13.16
CA ALA A 585 -6.21 -5.13 13.72
C ALA A 585 -6.62 -5.48 15.16
N GLU A 586 -7.10 -6.70 15.37
CA GLU A 586 -7.41 -7.27 16.69
C GLU A 586 -6.62 -8.57 16.93
N TRP A 587 -6.13 -8.77 18.15
CA TRP A 587 -5.41 -10.00 18.48
C TRP A 587 -6.37 -11.13 18.84
N ASP A 588 -6.47 -12.15 17.99
CA ASP A 588 -7.26 -13.35 18.24
C ASP A 588 -6.49 -14.34 19.14
N LEU A 589 -6.95 -14.44 20.39
CA LEU A 589 -6.39 -15.35 21.39
C LEU A 589 -6.61 -16.84 21.09
N GLU A 590 -7.66 -17.21 20.35
CA GLU A 590 -7.99 -18.61 20.05
C GLU A 590 -7.13 -19.16 18.92
N ASN A 591 -6.94 -18.37 17.86
CA ASN A 591 -6.13 -18.76 16.71
C ASN A 591 -4.67 -18.31 16.80
N ASN A 592 -4.34 -17.42 17.75
CA ASN A 592 -2.99 -16.90 17.99
C ASN A 592 -2.41 -16.22 16.74
N LEU A 593 -3.17 -15.28 16.18
CA LEU A 593 -2.84 -14.46 15.03
C LEU A 593 -3.52 -13.09 15.15
N TRP A 594 -3.03 -12.10 14.42
CA TRP A 594 -3.75 -10.85 14.21
C TRP A 594 -4.86 -11.05 13.19
N SER A 595 -6.05 -10.51 13.46
CA SER A 595 -7.22 -10.63 12.56
C SER A 595 -6.97 -10.00 11.18
N ILE A 596 -6.23 -8.89 11.18
CA ILE A 596 -5.78 -8.14 10.03
C ILE A 596 -4.37 -7.62 10.32
N ASN A 597 -3.48 -7.63 9.35
CA ASN A 597 -2.08 -7.25 9.51
C ASN A 597 -1.46 -6.77 8.18
N PRO A 598 -1.05 -5.49 8.05
CA PRO A 598 -0.55 -4.85 6.82
C PRO A 598 0.83 -5.33 6.33
N LEU A 599 1.27 -6.48 6.85
CA LEU A 599 2.56 -7.08 6.57
C LEU A 599 2.42 -8.53 6.09
N ILE A 600 1.19 -9.02 5.85
CA ILE A 600 0.86 -10.36 5.35
C ILE A 600 -0.25 -10.30 4.29
N ASP A 601 -0.07 -10.98 3.15
CA ASP A 601 -1.08 -10.98 2.07
C ASP A 601 -2.21 -12.03 2.25
N GLY A 602 -2.23 -12.68 3.41
CA GLY A 602 -2.94 -13.93 3.63
C GLY A 602 -4.25 -13.82 4.40
N ASP A 603 -4.54 -12.65 4.95
CA ASP A 603 -5.69 -12.35 5.81
C ASP A 603 -6.89 -11.77 5.04
N VAL A 604 -6.76 -11.42 3.75
CA VAL A 604 -7.86 -10.97 2.86
C VAL A 604 -9.10 -11.87 2.86
N LEU A 605 -8.94 -13.19 3.10
CA LEU A 605 -10.03 -14.18 3.12
C LEU A 605 -10.49 -14.54 4.55
N LEU A 606 -9.91 -13.93 5.58
CA LEU A 606 -10.41 -14.05 6.93
C LEU A 606 -11.71 -13.25 7.06
N ASP A 607 -12.62 -13.85 7.81
CA ASP A 607 -13.90 -13.28 8.23
C ASP A 607 -13.75 -13.10 9.74
N THR A 608 -13.43 -11.87 10.14
CA THR A 608 -12.89 -11.56 11.46
C THR A 608 -13.97 -11.58 12.53
N ASP A 609 -15.16 -11.08 12.21
CA ASP A 609 -16.33 -11.04 13.09
C ASP A 609 -17.30 -12.22 12.86
N GLY A 610 -17.11 -12.99 11.79
CA GLY A 610 -17.74 -14.28 11.56
C GLY A 610 -19.16 -14.18 11.02
N ASP A 611 -19.43 -13.17 10.20
CA ASP A 611 -20.78 -12.77 9.81
C ASP A 611 -21.17 -13.17 8.37
N SER A 612 -20.27 -13.81 7.62
CA SER A 612 -20.56 -14.30 6.27
C SER A 612 -21.84 -15.14 6.25
N PHE A 613 -22.68 -14.93 5.25
CA PHE A 613 -24.02 -15.52 5.17
C PHE A 613 -24.15 -16.47 3.97
N ASP A 614 -24.91 -17.56 4.14
CA ASP A 614 -25.19 -18.56 3.09
C ASP A 614 -26.38 -18.10 2.24
N CYS A 615 -26.12 -17.28 1.22
CA CYS A 615 -27.19 -16.58 0.49
C CYS A 615 -28.08 -17.54 -0.32
N ASP A 616 -27.54 -18.67 -0.80
CA ASP A 616 -28.27 -19.65 -1.61
C ASP A 616 -28.86 -20.83 -0.81
N GLY A 617 -28.51 -20.93 0.48
CA GLY A 617 -29.07 -21.91 1.41
C GLY A 617 -28.60 -23.35 1.16
N ASP A 618 -27.49 -23.55 0.44
CA ASP A 618 -26.96 -24.89 0.16
C ASP A 618 -26.23 -25.55 1.36
N GLY A 619 -26.05 -24.78 2.43
CA GLY A 619 -25.37 -25.15 3.66
C GLY A 619 -23.87 -24.87 3.67
N ASN A 620 -23.32 -24.19 2.66
CA ASN A 620 -21.89 -23.87 2.55
C ASN A 620 -21.65 -22.43 2.07
N ILE A 621 -20.87 -21.67 2.84
CA ILE A 621 -20.45 -20.32 2.44
C ILE A 621 -19.37 -20.40 1.34
N SER A 622 -19.77 -20.11 0.10
CA SER A 622 -18.89 -20.02 -1.07
C SER A 622 -18.04 -18.74 -1.07
N LEU A 623 -17.15 -18.57 -2.05
CA LEU A 623 -16.29 -17.37 -2.13
C LEU A 623 -17.07 -16.08 -2.47
N ASP A 624 -18.22 -16.20 -3.13
CA ASP A 624 -19.05 -15.04 -3.52
C ASP A 624 -20.00 -14.62 -2.38
N GLU A 625 -20.13 -15.45 -1.35
CA GLU A 625 -20.99 -15.28 -0.17
C GLU A 625 -20.20 -14.89 1.09
N ARG A 626 -18.87 -14.91 1.00
CA ARG A 626 -18.00 -14.44 2.08
C ARG A 626 -18.00 -12.93 2.13
N PHE A 627 -18.28 -12.40 3.31
CA PHE A 627 -18.02 -11.02 3.65
C PHE A 627 -16.71 -10.98 4.46
N SER A 628 -15.59 -11.20 3.75
CA SER A 628 -14.26 -11.20 4.36
C SER A 628 -13.68 -9.79 4.49
N ASN A 629 -12.58 -9.63 5.23
CA ASN A 629 -11.87 -8.36 5.41
C ASN A 629 -11.68 -7.57 4.09
N LEU A 630 -11.29 -8.27 3.00
CA LEU A 630 -11.14 -7.64 1.69
C LEU A 630 -12.48 -7.18 1.09
N ARG A 631 -13.58 -7.91 1.29
CA ARG A 631 -14.91 -7.51 0.80
C ARG A 631 -15.45 -6.30 1.54
N GLU A 632 -15.20 -6.24 2.84
CA GLU A 632 -15.53 -5.08 3.67
C GLU A 632 -14.72 -3.86 3.25
N TRP A 633 -13.42 -4.00 2.97
CA TRP A 633 -12.63 -2.93 2.39
C TRP A 633 -13.10 -2.53 0.99
N GLU A 634 -13.34 -3.48 0.08
CA GLU A 634 -13.78 -3.21 -1.28
C GLU A 634 -15.16 -2.51 -1.33
N SER A 635 -15.98 -2.68 -0.30
CA SER A 635 -17.31 -2.07 -0.18
C SER A 635 -17.28 -0.53 -0.20
N ARG A 636 -16.19 0.06 0.32
CA ARG A 636 -15.88 1.49 0.24
C ARG A 636 -15.82 2.01 -1.18
N THR A 637 -15.42 1.17 -2.12
CA THR A 637 -15.32 1.56 -3.53
C THR A 637 -16.52 1.08 -4.31
N TRP A 638 -16.94 -0.17 -4.14
CA TRP A 638 -17.83 -0.86 -5.08
C TRP A 638 -19.22 -1.16 -4.53
N GLY A 639 -19.46 -1.02 -3.22
CA GLY A 639 -20.58 -1.67 -2.55
C GLY A 639 -20.43 -3.19 -2.66
N LYS A 640 -21.45 -3.89 -3.16
CA LYS A 640 -21.32 -5.32 -3.44
C LYS A 640 -20.45 -5.58 -4.67
N TYR A 641 -19.30 -6.23 -4.46
CA TYR A 641 -18.31 -6.42 -5.52
C TYR A 641 -18.86 -7.19 -6.72
N SER A 642 -19.59 -8.29 -6.52
CA SER A 642 -20.15 -9.10 -7.62
C SER A 642 -21.15 -8.31 -8.48
N GLU A 643 -21.90 -7.40 -7.86
CA GLU A 643 -22.96 -6.59 -8.47
C GLU A 643 -22.49 -5.23 -9.01
N ARG A 644 -21.21 -4.86 -8.88
CA ARG A 644 -20.66 -3.58 -9.36
C ARG A 644 -20.92 -3.23 -10.84
N ASN A 645 -21.31 -4.22 -11.65
CA ASN A 645 -21.61 -4.03 -13.08
C ASN A 645 -23.12 -3.93 -13.37
N THR A 646 -24.00 -4.09 -12.38
CA THR A 646 -25.46 -3.95 -12.54
C THR A 646 -25.92 -2.51 -12.34
N ILE A 647 -25.10 -1.69 -11.68
CA ILE A 647 -25.31 -0.25 -11.54
C ILE A 647 -25.34 0.43 -12.94
N PRO A 648 -26.36 1.26 -13.25
CA PRO A 648 -26.45 1.95 -14.53
C PRO A 648 -25.21 2.80 -14.83
N GLN A 649 -24.73 2.74 -16.08
CA GLN A 649 -23.49 3.42 -16.50
C GLN A 649 -23.53 4.95 -16.26
N GLU A 650 -24.71 5.55 -16.26
CA GLU A 650 -24.93 6.96 -15.94
C GLU A 650 -24.70 7.34 -14.47
N VAL A 651 -24.84 6.40 -13.54
CA VAL A 651 -24.54 6.58 -12.11
C VAL A 651 -23.03 6.41 -11.89
N GLY A 652 -22.44 5.39 -12.51
CA GLY A 652 -21.02 5.09 -12.41
C GLY A 652 -20.75 4.06 -11.31
N ILE A 653 -19.69 4.30 -10.52
CA ILE A 653 -19.38 3.51 -9.33
C ILE A 653 -20.15 4.14 -8.17
N LEU A 654 -20.88 3.33 -7.41
CA LEU A 654 -21.58 3.75 -6.20
C LEU A 654 -21.18 2.82 -5.06
N SER A 655 -20.45 3.36 -4.10
CA SER A 655 -20.08 2.64 -2.88
C SER A 655 -21.27 2.53 -1.91
N PHE A 656 -21.19 1.63 -0.94
CA PHE A 656 -22.15 1.61 0.16
C PHE A 656 -22.14 2.92 0.95
N GLY A 657 -20.98 3.56 1.12
CA GLY A 657 -20.86 4.84 1.83
C GLY A 657 -21.54 5.99 1.10
N ASP A 658 -21.36 6.09 -0.22
CA ASP A 658 -22.03 7.09 -1.04
C ASP A 658 -23.55 6.90 -1.01
N ASP A 659 -24.01 5.64 -1.02
CA ASP A 659 -25.42 5.29 -0.95
C ASP A 659 -26.03 5.61 0.42
N ALA A 660 -25.38 5.23 1.51
CA ALA A 660 -25.79 5.56 2.88
C ALA A 660 -25.88 7.08 3.09
N VAL A 661 -24.90 7.85 2.57
CA VAL A 661 -24.94 9.32 2.59
C VAL A 661 -26.15 9.86 1.83
N ASN A 662 -26.48 9.28 0.66
CA ASN A 662 -27.68 9.66 -0.09
C ASN A 662 -28.96 9.33 0.68
N ALA A 663 -29.06 8.14 1.29
CA ALA A 663 -30.20 7.73 2.11
C ALA A 663 -30.44 8.72 3.26
N TYR A 664 -29.39 9.11 4.00
CA TYR A 664 -29.48 10.13 5.04
C TYR A 664 -30.00 11.49 4.54
N ILE A 665 -29.58 11.90 3.33
CA ILE A 665 -30.03 13.15 2.71
C ILE A 665 -31.51 13.05 2.33
N GLU A 666 -31.95 11.92 1.80
CA GLU A 666 -33.31 11.72 1.28
C GLU A 666 -34.32 11.49 2.41
N GLU A 667 -34.00 10.64 3.38
CA GLU A 667 -34.88 10.24 4.47
C GLU A 667 -34.99 11.32 5.56
N LEU A 668 -33.86 11.88 5.98
CA LEU A 668 -33.81 12.85 7.09
C LEU A 668 -33.70 14.31 6.63
N GLY A 669 -33.48 14.55 5.33
CA GLY A 669 -33.30 15.90 4.79
C GLY A 669 -31.97 16.54 5.18
N TYR A 670 -30.96 15.72 5.46
CA TYR A 670 -29.63 16.18 5.87
C TYR A 670 -28.88 16.86 4.73
N THR A 671 -27.92 17.71 5.07
CA THR A 671 -26.88 18.13 4.14
C THR A 671 -25.80 17.06 4.05
N TYR A 672 -24.99 17.06 2.97
CA TYR A 672 -23.87 16.12 2.81
C TYR A 672 -22.94 16.04 4.04
N PHE A 673 -22.66 17.18 4.69
CA PHE A 673 -21.84 17.21 5.90
C PHE A 673 -22.54 16.57 7.10
N GLU A 674 -23.84 16.82 7.28
CA GLU A 674 -24.62 16.19 8.35
C GLU A 674 -24.78 14.68 8.12
N ALA A 675 -24.89 14.23 6.87
CA ALA A 675 -24.98 12.82 6.50
C ALA A 675 -23.66 12.07 6.74
N THR A 676 -22.53 12.64 6.31
CA THR A 676 -21.20 12.07 6.60
C THR A 676 -20.88 12.06 8.09
N GLU A 677 -21.28 13.09 8.84
CA GLU A 677 -21.19 13.10 10.31
C GLU A 677 -22.11 12.04 10.95
N ALA A 678 -23.30 11.78 10.39
CA ALA A 678 -24.19 10.73 10.87
C ALA A 678 -23.56 9.35 10.71
N LEU A 679 -23.04 9.03 9.53
CA LEU A 679 -22.36 7.75 9.26
C LEU A 679 -21.17 7.52 10.22
N TYR A 680 -20.36 8.56 10.48
CA TYR A 680 -19.31 8.49 11.51
C TYR A 680 -19.86 8.20 12.91
N ASN A 681 -21.00 8.82 13.27
CA ASN A 681 -21.62 8.61 14.59
C ASN A 681 -22.19 7.21 14.73
N ASP A 682 -22.75 6.62 13.67
CA ASP A 682 -23.25 5.24 13.67
C ASP A 682 -22.08 4.31 14.02
N PHE A 683 -20.98 4.44 13.27
CA PHE A 683 -19.75 3.69 13.49
C PHE A 683 -19.20 3.84 14.92
N ALA A 684 -19.16 5.08 15.44
CA ALA A 684 -18.66 5.37 16.78
C ALA A 684 -19.62 4.93 17.91
N SER A 685 -20.90 4.71 17.62
CA SER A 685 -21.92 4.46 18.65
C SER A 685 -22.19 2.98 18.92
N LYS A 686 -21.70 2.08 18.06
CA LYS A 686 -21.82 0.62 18.18
C LYS A 686 -21.36 0.08 19.52
N SER A 687 -20.13 0.40 19.91
CA SER A 687 -19.50 -0.12 21.13
C SER A 687 -18.53 0.89 21.75
N PRO A 688 -18.17 0.74 23.03
CA PRO A 688 -17.08 1.50 23.64
C PRO A 688 -15.76 1.38 22.85
N GLU A 689 -15.44 0.19 22.36
CA GLU A 689 -14.25 -0.12 21.57
C GLU A 689 -14.25 0.65 20.24
N SER A 690 -15.38 0.65 19.52
CA SER A 690 -15.56 1.44 18.29
C SER A 690 -15.43 2.94 18.57
N ALA A 691 -15.98 3.43 19.69
CA ALA A 691 -15.87 4.83 20.09
C ALA A 691 -14.42 5.26 20.38
N ASP A 692 -13.64 4.39 21.03
CA ASP A 692 -12.24 4.62 21.35
C ASP A 692 -11.36 4.54 20.08
N ARG A 693 -11.64 3.59 19.17
CA ARG A 693 -11.01 3.49 17.85
C ARG A 693 -11.25 4.75 17.01
N MET A 694 -12.49 5.20 16.88
CA MET A 694 -12.81 6.42 16.12
C MET A 694 -12.14 7.68 16.69
N GLN A 695 -12.07 7.80 18.02
CA GLN A 695 -11.31 8.88 18.67
C GLN A 695 -9.81 8.81 18.35
N ARG A 696 -9.27 7.60 18.22
CA ARG A 696 -7.85 7.37 17.95
C ARG A 696 -7.50 7.65 16.49
N ILE A 697 -8.31 7.18 15.54
CA ILE A 697 -8.18 7.48 14.10
C ILE A 697 -8.10 8.98 13.86
N ASN A 698 -8.98 9.75 14.52
CA ASN A 698 -9.08 11.20 14.34
C ASN A 698 -8.16 12.01 15.28
N SER A 699 -7.16 11.39 15.91
CA SER A 699 -6.35 12.05 16.94
C SER A 699 -5.33 13.05 16.39
N TYR A 700 -4.77 12.79 15.20
CA TYR A 700 -3.86 13.71 14.49
C TYR A 700 -4.59 14.60 13.48
N ASP A 701 -5.61 14.07 12.80
CA ASP A 701 -6.49 14.80 11.88
C ASP A 701 -7.96 14.49 12.21
N GLU A 702 -8.74 15.52 12.55
CA GLU A 702 -10.15 15.38 12.94
C GLU A 702 -11.06 14.80 11.84
N ASN A 703 -10.59 14.78 10.58
CA ASN A 703 -11.33 14.30 9.43
C ASN A 703 -10.67 13.08 8.77
N ASN A 704 -9.78 12.37 9.47
CA ASN A 704 -9.06 11.21 8.94
C ASN A 704 -10.04 10.12 8.45
N PHE A 705 -10.95 9.66 9.33
CA PHE A 705 -11.95 8.64 8.97
C PHE A 705 -12.74 8.99 7.69
N ASN A 706 -13.25 10.22 7.62
CA ASN A 706 -14.04 10.68 6.47
C ASN A 706 -13.24 10.75 5.16
N ARG A 707 -11.90 10.87 5.23
CA ARG A 707 -11.04 10.89 4.05
C ARG A 707 -10.68 9.48 3.60
N THR A 708 -10.38 8.59 4.54
CA THR A 708 -9.66 7.33 4.26
C THR A 708 -10.53 6.09 4.41
N LEU A 709 -11.46 6.08 5.36
CA LEU A 709 -12.23 4.88 5.75
C LEU A 709 -13.74 4.98 5.54
N ILE A 710 -14.27 6.13 5.11
CA ILE A 710 -15.71 6.28 4.88
C ILE A 710 -16.20 5.27 3.84
N GLY A 711 -17.27 4.55 4.17
CA GLY A 711 -17.87 3.54 3.31
C GLY A 711 -17.38 2.12 3.50
N VAL A 712 -16.42 1.88 4.39
CA VAL A 712 -15.97 0.53 4.79
C VAL A 712 -16.96 -0.03 5.83
N ALA A 713 -17.34 -1.31 5.69
CA ALA A 713 -17.97 -2.07 6.78
C ALA A 713 -16.91 -2.41 7.86
N ASP A 714 -17.32 -2.54 9.12
CA ASP A 714 -16.44 -2.75 10.26
C ASP A 714 -16.09 -4.23 10.44
N PRO A 715 -14.88 -4.68 10.09
CA PRO A 715 -14.47 -6.09 10.21
C PRO A 715 -14.40 -6.61 11.64
N THR A 716 -14.70 -5.76 12.62
CA THR A 716 -14.73 -6.13 14.04
C THR A 716 -16.17 -6.17 14.60
N SER A 717 -17.19 -5.99 13.75
CA SER A 717 -18.59 -5.91 14.17
C SER A 717 -19.52 -6.42 13.09
N SER A 718 -20.22 -7.53 13.38
CA SER A 718 -21.17 -8.20 12.48
C SER A 718 -22.44 -7.41 12.14
N ASP A 719 -22.49 -6.12 12.45
CA ASP A 719 -23.62 -5.19 12.29
C ASP A 719 -23.02 -3.78 12.39
N SER A 720 -22.70 -3.19 11.24
CA SER A 720 -21.83 -2.02 11.12
C SER A 720 -22.53 -0.69 11.28
N ASP A 721 -23.85 -0.63 11.06
CA ASP A 721 -24.69 0.53 11.32
C ASP A 721 -25.60 0.39 12.55
N GLY A 722 -25.70 -0.80 13.13
CA GLY A 722 -26.43 -1.08 14.36
C GLY A 722 -27.95 -1.20 14.17
N ASP A 723 -28.41 -1.53 12.97
CA ASP A 723 -29.84 -1.62 12.64
C ASP A 723 -30.48 -2.98 13.04
N SER A 724 -29.67 -3.93 13.52
CA SER A 724 -30.01 -5.31 13.93
C SER A 724 -30.07 -6.36 12.81
N ILE A 725 -29.64 -6.04 11.59
CA ILE A 725 -29.40 -6.99 10.50
C ILE A 725 -27.88 -7.23 10.40
N PRO A 726 -27.40 -8.46 10.17
CA PRO A 726 -25.96 -8.69 9.99
C PRO A 726 -25.43 -8.23 8.63
N ASP A 727 -24.24 -7.64 8.61
CA ASP A 727 -23.64 -7.08 7.39
C ASP A 727 -23.49 -8.14 6.28
N GLY A 728 -23.07 -9.35 6.63
CA GLY A 728 -22.98 -10.46 5.69
C GLY A 728 -24.30 -10.82 5.00
N TRP A 729 -25.43 -10.71 5.71
CA TRP A 729 -26.77 -10.91 5.12
C TRP A 729 -27.12 -9.77 4.17
N GLU A 730 -26.83 -8.53 4.57
CA GLU A 730 -27.09 -7.36 3.73
C GLU A 730 -26.21 -7.36 2.48
N TYR A 731 -24.93 -7.70 2.62
CA TYR A 731 -24.03 -7.91 1.49
C TYR A 731 -24.54 -9.02 0.56
N CYS A 732 -25.05 -10.12 1.12
CA CYS A 732 -25.65 -11.22 0.37
C CYS A 732 -26.77 -10.74 -0.55
N TYR A 733 -27.64 -9.84 -0.09
CA TYR A 733 -28.81 -9.40 -0.84
C TYR A 733 -28.75 -7.95 -1.34
N ALA A 734 -27.59 -7.31 -1.26
CA ALA A 734 -27.36 -5.98 -1.81
C ALA A 734 -27.51 -5.96 -3.34
N ILE A 735 -28.71 -5.61 -3.81
CA ILE A 735 -29.05 -5.41 -5.22
C ILE A 735 -29.42 -3.95 -5.45
N TYR A 736 -28.75 -3.31 -6.40
CA TYR A 736 -29.00 -1.90 -6.71
C TYR A 736 -30.21 -1.72 -7.63
N GLY A 737 -31.10 -0.78 -7.28
CA GLY A 737 -32.16 -0.29 -8.18
C GLY A 737 -33.34 -1.25 -8.37
N MET A 738 -33.77 -1.89 -7.27
CA MET A 738 -34.93 -2.78 -7.26
C MET A 738 -36.26 -2.03 -7.54
N PRO A 739 -37.36 -2.73 -7.90
CA PRO A 739 -38.58 -2.11 -8.40
C PRO A 739 -39.30 -1.15 -7.43
N ASP A 740 -39.15 -1.37 -6.12
CA ASP A 740 -39.81 -0.53 -5.12
C ASP A 740 -39.29 0.91 -5.11
N VAL A 741 -40.14 1.83 -4.63
CA VAL A 741 -39.79 3.25 -4.54
C VAL A 741 -38.69 3.54 -3.53
N THR A 742 -38.51 2.70 -2.51
CA THR A 742 -37.48 2.84 -1.48
C THR A 742 -36.10 2.41 -1.99
N THR A 743 -36.03 1.51 -2.96
CA THR A 743 -34.78 0.90 -3.46
C THR A 743 -34.42 1.30 -4.89
N GLN A 744 -35.29 2.00 -5.63
CA GLN A 744 -35.09 2.36 -7.03
C GLN A 744 -33.77 3.10 -7.35
N ASN A 745 -33.21 3.85 -6.40
CA ASN A 745 -31.91 4.53 -6.54
C ASN A 745 -30.94 4.19 -5.40
N HIS A 746 -31.15 3.08 -4.71
CA HIS A 746 -30.36 2.64 -3.58
C HIS A 746 -29.95 1.17 -3.73
N TRP A 747 -28.98 0.74 -2.92
CA TRP A 747 -28.82 -0.69 -2.65
C TRP A 747 -30.00 -1.15 -1.79
N ALA A 748 -30.62 -2.27 -2.15
CA ALA A 748 -31.78 -2.79 -1.42
C ALA A 748 -31.45 -3.20 0.02
N ALA A 749 -30.22 -3.69 0.23
CA ALA A 749 -29.59 -3.90 1.53
C ALA A 749 -28.15 -3.35 1.47
N ASN A 750 -27.64 -2.80 2.56
CA ASN A 750 -26.42 -2.03 2.63
C ASN A 750 -25.90 -2.00 4.09
N PRO A 751 -24.82 -2.74 4.40
CA PRO A 751 -24.22 -2.91 5.74
C PRO A 751 -23.96 -1.65 6.59
N ILE A 752 -23.99 -0.47 5.98
CA ILE A 752 -23.66 0.79 6.64
C ILE A 752 -24.76 1.85 6.46
N ASN A 753 -25.97 1.44 6.09
CA ASN A 753 -27.14 2.30 5.91
C ASN A 753 -28.31 1.88 6.82
N PRO A 754 -28.46 2.45 8.02
CA PRO A 754 -29.42 1.96 9.02
C PRO A 754 -30.91 2.25 8.68
N HIS A 755 -31.17 2.76 7.48
CA HIS A 755 -32.50 3.08 6.98
C HIS A 755 -33.11 1.95 6.15
N ASP A 756 -32.29 1.10 5.54
CA ASP A 756 -32.72 0.03 4.65
C ASP A 756 -33.40 -1.14 5.39
N VAL A 757 -33.26 -1.23 6.70
CA VAL A 757 -34.11 -2.00 7.62
C VAL A 757 -35.61 -1.88 7.32
N ASN A 758 -36.02 -0.73 6.74
CA ASN A 758 -37.40 -0.40 6.36
C ASN A 758 -37.69 -0.47 4.85
N TYR A 759 -36.72 -0.86 4.02
CA TYR A 759 -36.89 -1.05 2.59
C TYR A 759 -37.58 -2.39 2.33
N ASP A 760 -38.33 -2.46 1.24
CA ASP A 760 -39.05 -3.64 0.76
C ASP A 760 -38.78 -3.67 -0.74
N GLY A 761 -37.65 -4.28 -1.12
CA GLY A 761 -37.07 -4.12 -2.46
C GLY A 761 -37.89 -4.76 -3.56
N ASP A 762 -38.40 -5.95 -3.29
CA ASP A 762 -39.16 -6.81 -4.19
C ASP A 762 -40.68 -6.53 -4.20
N SER A 763 -41.17 -5.68 -3.29
CA SER A 763 -42.57 -5.24 -3.20
C SER A 763 -43.56 -6.36 -2.88
N ASP A 764 -43.16 -7.30 -2.04
CA ASP A 764 -43.89 -8.53 -1.73
C ASP A 764 -44.91 -8.39 -0.56
N GLY A 765 -44.86 -7.27 0.15
CA GLY A 765 -45.80 -6.92 1.22
C GLY A 765 -47.29 -6.83 0.82
N TRP A 766 -48.13 -6.47 1.79
CA TRP A 766 -49.58 -6.36 1.57
C TRP A 766 -50.03 -4.92 1.24
N TYR A 767 -49.97 -4.58 -0.05
CA TYR A 767 -50.16 -3.21 -0.55
C TYR A 767 -51.60 -2.80 -0.90
N ASP A 768 -52.47 -3.75 -1.24
CA ASP A 768 -53.82 -3.50 -1.79
C ASP A 768 -54.96 -3.61 -0.75
N ARG A 769 -54.61 -3.46 0.54
CA ARG A 769 -55.52 -3.54 1.68
C ARG A 769 -56.73 -2.61 1.59
N ASN A 770 -57.89 -3.18 1.83
CA ASN A 770 -59.19 -2.53 1.85
C ASN A 770 -59.77 -2.46 3.29
N ALA A 771 -61.01 -1.97 3.43
CA ALA A 771 -61.61 -1.70 4.74
C ALA A 771 -62.27 -2.91 5.42
N VAL A 772 -62.47 -4.02 4.70
CA VAL A 772 -63.02 -5.27 5.26
C VAL A 772 -61.93 -6.26 5.63
N ASP A 773 -60.74 -6.12 5.04
CA ASP A 773 -59.58 -6.99 5.27
C ASP A 773 -59.21 -7.17 6.75
N ILE A 774 -59.10 -8.43 7.15
CA ILE A 774 -58.71 -8.88 8.49
C ILE A 774 -57.30 -9.48 8.44
N PRO A 775 -56.30 -8.84 9.09
CA PRO A 775 -54.96 -9.41 9.19
C PRO A 775 -54.94 -10.71 10.01
N ALA A 776 -54.03 -11.61 9.64
CA ALA A 776 -53.77 -12.84 10.36
C ALA A 776 -53.17 -12.58 11.75
N GLU A 777 -53.17 -13.62 12.60
CA GLU A 777 -52.44 -13.60 13.86
C GLU A 777 -50.94 -13.44 13.57
N GLN A 778 -50.26 -12.52 14.26
CA GLN A 778 -48.86 -12.21 13.97
C GLN A 778 -47.93 -13.00 14.89
N GLY A 779 -46.88 -13.61 14.34
CA GLY A 779 -45.99 -14.50 15.06
C GLY A 779 -44.81 -14.93 14.22
N THR A 780 -44.13 -15.97 14.67
CA THR A 780 -43.01 -16.61 13.98
C THR A 780 -43.26 -18.10 13.90
N TRP A 781 -42.84 -18.70 12.80
CA TRP A 781 -42.85 -20.15 12.62
C TRP A 781 -41.52 -20.76 13.12
N ASP A 782 -41.62 -21.86 13.86
CA ASP A 782 -40.49 -22.70 14.29
C ASP A 782 -40.78 -24.13 13.83
N ASP A 783 -40.17 -24.50 12.70
CA ASP A 783 -40.68 -25.55 11.82
C ASP A 783 -42.19 -25.31 11.54
N ARG A 784 -43.02 -26.35 11.56
CA ARG A 784 -44.48 -26.28 11.37
C ARG A 784 -45.25 -25.89 12.64
N ASN A 785 -44.65 -25.11 13.54
CA ASN A 785 -45.30 -24.64 14.78
C ASN A 785 -45.35 -23.12 14.88
N PHE A 786 -46.54 -22.55 14.88
CA PHE A 786 -46.74 -21.11 15.04
C PHE A 786 -46.59 -20.63 16.49
N ILE A 787 -45.78 -19.59 16.69
CA ILE A 787 -45.59 -18.92 17.97
C ILE A 787 -46.12 -17.48 17.89
N ASN A 788 -47.26 -17.22 18.53
CA ASN A 788 -47.89 -15.89 18.55
C ASN A 788 -47.02 -14.85 19.28
N SER A 789 -46.73 -13.74 18.59
CA SER A 789 -45.96 -12.58 19.10
C SER A 789 -46.76 -11.67 20.05
N GLY A 790 -48.09 -11.71 19.96
CA GLY A 790 -49.03 -10.81 20.63
C GLY A 790 -49.20 -9.44 19.94
N VAL A 791 -48.52 -9.22 18.80
CA VAL A 791 -48.68 -8.03 17.96
C VAL A 791 -50.03 -8.09 17.25
N ILE A 792 -50.70 -6.94 17.15
CA ILE A 792 -52.03 -6.84 16.50
C ILE A 792 -51.99 -5.75 15.44
N ILE A 793 -52.05 -6.16 14.18
CA ILE A 793 -52.27 -5.26 13.05
C ILE A 793 -53.76 -4.87 13.03
N GLN A 794 -54.03 -3.56 12.92
CA GLN A 794 -55.41 -3.07 12.91
C GLN A 794 -56.07 -3.35 11.55
N PRO A 795 -57.33 -3.85 11.52
CA PRO A 795 -58.11 -3.96 10.30
C PRO A 795 -58.33 -2.58 9.66
N GLY A 796 -58.29 -2.53 8.32
CA GLY A 796 -58.53 -1.32 7.55
C GLY A 796 -57.50 -1.07 6.43
N PRO A 797 -57.74 -0.05 5.59
CA PRO A 797 -56.91 0.21 4.43
C PRO A 797 -55.55 0.81 4.81
N GLY A 798 -54.53 0.47 4.04
CA GLY A 798 -53.16 1.00 4.17
C GLY A 798 -52.13 -0.08 3.86
N SER A 799 -51.05 0.28 3.19
CA SER A 799 -50.00 -0.66 2.80
C SER A 799 -49.20 -1.16 4.01
N LEU A 800 -48.83 -2.44 3.96
CA LEU A 800 -47.89 -3.06 4.89
C LEU A 800 -46.70 -3.54 4.06
N PRO A 801 -45.60 -2.77 3.97
CA PRO A 801 -44.38 -3.30 3.39
C PRO A 801 -43.86 -4.45 4.25
N PHE A 802 -43.27 -5.46 3.62
CA PHE A 802 -42.54 -6.51 4.29
C PHE A 802 -41.07 -6.15 4.14
N THR A 803 -40.52 -5.56 5.21
CA THR A 803 -39.24 -4.87 5.11
C THR A 803 -38.08 -5.84 5.32
N ASN A 804 -36.86 -5.47 4.91
CA ASN A 804 -35.64 -6.28 5.13
C ASN A 804 -35.54 -6.85 6.55
N LEU A 805 -35.87 -6.06 7.60
CA LEU A 805 -35.89 -6.56 8.98
C LEU A 805 -36.94 -7.64 9.22
N MET A 806 -38.12 -7.50 8.63
CA MET A 806 -39.16 -8.52 8.72
C MET A 806 -38.73 -9.79 7.99
N GLU A 807 -38.03 -9.65 6.87
CA GLU A 807 -37.52 -10.79 6.12
C GLU A 807 -36.43 -11.54 6.86
N TRP A 808 -35.45 -10.81 7.40
CA TRP A 808 -34.44 -11.35 8.31
C TRP A 808 -35.08 -12.11 9.48
N ASN A 809 -36.14 -11.57 10.09
CA ASN A 809 -36.83 -12.21 11.21
C ASN A 809 -37.69 -13.43 10.82
N ASN A 810 -38.06 -13.58 9.54
CA ASN A 810 -38.84 -14.70 9.03
C ASN A 810 -38.02 -15.68 8.16
N ASN A 811 -36.70 -15.47 8.06
CA ASN A 811 -35.79 -16.23 7.19
C ASN A 811 -36.19 -16.21 5.70
N THR A 812 -36.73 -15.08 5.23
CA THR A 812 -37.09 -14.86 3.83
C THR A 812 -36.07 -13.97 3.11
N ARG A 813 -36.25 -13.75 1.81
CA ARG A 813 -35.26 -13.13 0.93
C ARG A 813 -35.71 -11.79 0.34
N PRO A 814 -34.99 -10.69 0.60
CA PRO A 814 -35.37 -9.33 0.16
C PRO A 814 -35.26 -9.10 -1.35
N ASP A 815 -34.68 -10.08 -2.07
CA ASP A 815 -34.57 -10.05 -3.51
C ASP A 815 -35.64 -10.89 -4.24
N LEU A 816 -36.45 -11.65 -3.51
CA LEU A 816 -37.44 -12.59 -4.03
C LEU A 816 -38.77 -12.50 -3.28
N ASN A 817 -39.83 -12.20 -4.01
CA ASN A 817 -41.16 -11.99 -3.44
C ASN A 817 -41.89 -13.26 -2.98
N ASP A 818 -41.23 -14.41 -3.00
CA ASP A 818 -41.74 -15.76 -2.69
C ASP A 818 -40.52 -16.65 -2.45
N THR A 819 -40.18 -16.87 -1.19
CA THR A 819 -38.94 -17.52 -0.75
C THR A 819 -38.99 -19.03 -0.95
N ASP A 820 -40.11 -19.68 -0.66
CA ASP A 820 -40.26 -21.15 -0.80
C ASP A 820 -40.78 -21.59 -2.17
N GLY A 821 -41.20 -20.63 -3.00
CA GLY A 821 -41.57 -20.85 -4.39
C GLY A 821 -42.98 -21.42 -4.55
N ASP A 822 -43.88 -21.18 -3.62
CA ASP A 822 -45.25 -21.73 -3.62
C ASP A 822 -46.30 -20.83 -4.30
N SER A 823 -45.94 -19.60 -4.72
CA SER A 823 -46.78 -18.72 -5.56
C SER A 823 -46.88 -19.21 -7.01
N VAL A 824 -47.27 -20.47 -7.21
CA VAL A 824 -47.34 -21.14 -8.51
C VAL A 824 -48.72 -21.08 -9.16
N THR A 825 -49.76 -20.68 -8.42
CA THR A 825 -51.14 -20.71 -8.95
C THR A 825 -51.41 -19.60 -9.96
N TRP A 826 -52.42 -19.81 -10.82
CA TRP A 826 -52.79 -18.84 -11.86
C TRP A 826 -54.21 -18.28 -11.73
N LEU A 827 -54.36 -16.98 -12.02
CA LEU A 827 -55.64 -16.28 -12.15
C LEU A 827 -56.14 -16.28 -13.60
N THR A 828 -57.11 -17.14 -13.88
CA THR A 828 -57.75 -17.25 -15.21
C THR A 828 -59.06 -16.46 -15.29
N GLN A 829 -59.17 -15.53 -16.24
CA GLN A 829 -60.41 -14.81 -16.53
C GLN A 829 -61.06 -15.32 -17.82
N VAL A 830 -62.33 -15.74 -17.72
CA VAL A 830 -63.10 -16.30 -18.83
C VAL A 830 -64.31 -15.42 -19.16
N VAL A 831 -64.51 -15.08 -20.43
CA VAL A 831 -65.66 -14.30 -20.90
C VAL A 831 -66.32 -14.96 -22.11
N ASN A 832 -67.57 -15.40 -21.93
CA ASN A 832 -68.33 -16.19 -22.92
C ASN A 832 -67.63 -17.50 -23.34
N GLY A 833 -67.01 -18.21 -22.39
CA GLY A 833 -66.33 -19.49 -22.66
C GLY A 833 -64.99 -19.37 -23.37
N VAL A 834 -64.35 -18.20 -23.33
CA VAL A 834 -63.00 -17.97 -23.89
C VAL A 834 -62.14 -17.30 -22.83
N VAL A 835 -60.92 -17.81 -22.64
CA VAL A 835 -59.92 -17.21 -21.75
C VAL A 835 -59.44 -15.88 -22.34
N ILE A 836 -59.43 -14.83 -21.51
CA ILE A 836 -58.98 -13.49 -21.90
C ILE A 836 -57.76 -13.00 -21.12
N SER A 837 -57.45 -13.66 -20.00
CA SER A 837 -56.29 -13.39 -19.15
C SER A 837 -55.94 -14.67 -18.39
N HIS A 838 -54.65 -14.93 -18.26
CA HIS A 838 -54.07 -16.02 -17.48
C HIS A 838 -52.72 -15.49 -16.98
N GLN A 839 -52.62 -15.20 -15.68
CA GLN A 839 -51.44 -14.58 -15.06
C GLN A 839 -51.18 -15.26 -13.71
N ILE A 840 -49.90 -15.40 -13.32
CA ILE A 840 -49.48 -15.93 -12.02
C ILE A 840 -50.14 -15.11 -10.90
N ASP A 841 -50.57 -15.80 -9.85
CA ASP A 841 -51.16 -15.27 -8.64
C ASP A 841 -50.10 -15.17 -7.53
N TYR A 842 -49.50 -13.99 -7.36
CA TYR A 842 -48.58 -13.70 -6.26
C TYR A 842 -49.33 -13.37 -4.95
N ASN A 843 -50.36 -14.15 -4.63
CA ASN A 843 -51.08 -13.96 -3.37
C ASN A 843 -50.37 -14.67 -2.21
N LEU A 844 -49.53 -15.68 -2.46
CA LEU A 844 -48.67 -16.29 -1.44
C LEU A 844 -47.26 -15.71 -1.54
N SER A 845 -47.16 -14.38 -1.58
CA SER A 845 -45.86 -13.73 -1.38
C SER A 845 -45.53 -13.70 0.10
N ASP A 846 -44.24 -13.70 0.46
CA ASP A 846 -43.80 -13.86 1.85
C ASP A 846 -44.53 -12.90 2.81
N GLY A 847 -44.59 -11.61 2.45
CA GLY A 847 -45.30 -10.61 3.22
C GLY A 847 -46.81 -10.84 3.33
N ARG A 848 -47.46 -11.40 2.30
CA ARG A 848 -48.90 -11.74 2.35
C ARG A 848 -49.17 -12.98 3.17
N GLU A 849 -48.32 -13.97 3.09
CA GLU A 849 -48.40 -15.17 3.93
C GLU A 849 -48.34 -14.79 5.40
N VAL A 850 -47.41 -13.92 5.79
CA VAL A 850 -47.29 -13.43 7.17
C VAL A 850 -48.45 -12.51 7.57
N PHE A 851 -48.84 -11.55 6.73
CA PHE A 851 -49.82 -10.53 7.13
C PHE A 851 -51.29 -10.91 6.91
N LYS A 852 -51.60 -11.65 5.83
CA LYS A 852 -52.97 -11.94 5.39
C LYS A 852 -53.40 -13.36 5.70
N TYR A 853 -52.57 -14.36 5.39
CA TYR A 853 -52.96 -15.77 5.49
C TYR A 853 -52.57 -16.41 6.83
N GLY A 854 -51.48 -15.95 7.44
CA GLY A 854 -50.94 -16.49 8.69
C GLY A 854 -50.26 -17.83 8.51
N ILE A 855 -49.58 -18.04 7.38
CA ILE A 855 -48.88 -19.27 7.00
C ILE A 855 -47.35 -19.05 6.98
N ASN A 856 -46.55 -20.08 6.77
CA ASN A 856 -45.09 -20.04 6.88
C ASN A 856 -44.45 -19.74 5.51
N PRO A 857 -43.86 -18.55 5.28
CA PRO A 857 -43.31 -18.16 3.97
C PRO A 857 -42.03 -18.89 3.55
N THR A 858 -41.67 -19.96 4.24
CA THR A 858 -40.45 -20.75 3.99
C THR A 858 -40.76 -22.25 3.88
N ASP A 859 -42.03 -22.64 3.94
CA ASP A 859 -42.49 -24.02 3.89
C ASP A 859 -43.84 -24.13 3.15
N ASN A 860 -43.78 -24.59 1.91
CA ASN A 860 -44.89 -24.84 0.97
C ASN A 860 -45.97 -25.84 1.49
N ASP A 861 -45.83 -26.39 2.70
CA ASP A 861 -46.79 -27.25 3.41
C ASP A 861 -46.70 -26.89 4.90
N THR A 862 -47.26 -25.73 5.24
CA THR A 862 -47.07 -25.02 6.52
C THR A 862 -47.40 -25.89 7.73
N ASP A 863 -48.47 -26.68 7.66
CA ASP A 863 -48.92 -27.52 8.77
C ASP A 863 -48.49 -29.00 8.67
N GLY A 864 -48.05 -29.41 7.50
CA GLY A 864 -47.42 -30.70 7.27
C GLY A 864 -48.35 -31.86 7.03
N ASP A 865 -49.57 -31.58 6.59
CA ASP A 865 -50.55 -32.58 6.24
C ASP A 865 -50.44 -33.11 4.80
N MET A 866 -49.33 -32.81 4.10
CA MET A 866 -49.05 -33.24 2.73
C MET A 866 -50.04 -32.69 1.69
N LEU A 867 -50.80 -31.66 2.01
CA LEU A 867 -51.41 -30.78 1.03
C LEU A 867 -50.55 -29.51 0.94
N PRO A 868 -50.24 -29.01 -0.27
CA PRO A 868 -49.48 -27.78 -0.35
C PRO A 868 -50.35 -26.55 -0.13
N ASP A 869 -49.79 -25.53 0.51
CA ASP A 869 -50.47 -24.29 0.89
C ASP A 869 -51.17 -23.62 -0.29
N TRP A 870 -50.52 -23.62 -1.45
CA TRP A 870 -51.08 -23.05 -2.69
C TRP A 870 -52.35 -23.76 -3.17
N TYR A 871 -52.46 -25.08 -2.98
CA TYR A 871 -53.64 -25.85 -3.36
C TYR A 871 -54.80 -25.51 -2.42
N GLU A 872 -54.52 -25.48 -1.12
CA GLU A 872 -55.51 -25.16 -0.10
C GLU A 872 -56.01 -23.72 -0.22
N TYR A 873 -55.11 -22.77 -0.45
CA TYR A 873 -55.44 -21.39 -0.81
C TYR A 873 -56.36 -21.33 -2.03
N LYS A 874 -56.02 -22.05 -3.10
CA LYS A 874 -56.82 -22.02 -4.33
C LYS A 874 -58.23 -22.57 -4.15
N VAL A 875 -58.38 -23.62 -3.34
CA VAL A 875 -59.65 -24.35 -3.17
C VAL A 875 -60.54 -23.73 -2.09
N ALA A 876 -59.97 -23.22 -1.00
CA ALA A 876 -60.71 -22.86 0.21
C ALA A 876 -60.74 -21.38 0.60
N TRP A 877 -59.80 -20.56 0.09
CA TRP A 877 -59.73 -19.15 0.50
C TRP A 877 -61.03 -18.39 0.16
N ASN A 878 -61.63 -17.79 1.18
CA ASN A 878 -62.87 -17.01 1.07
C ASN A 878 -62.63 -15.53 1.31
N GLU A 879 -62.37 -14.79 0.23
CA GLU A 879 -62.17 -13.33 0.23
C GLU A 879 -63.35 -12.51 0.81
N SER A 880 -64.56 -13.10 0.97
CA SER A 880 -65.67 -12.39 1.62
C SER A 880 -65.61 -12.40 3.14
N ASN A 881 -64.91 -13.38 3.71
CA ASN A 881 -64.81 -13.60 5.15
C ASN A 881 -63.36 -13.51 5.68
N ASP A 882 -62.36 -13.39 4.79
CA ASP A 882 -60.92 -13.46 5.05
C ASP A 882 -60.52 -14.68 5.88
N ASN A 883 -60.96 -15.85 5.43
CA ASN A 883 -60.56 -17.13 6.03
C ASN A 883 -60.70 -18.28 5.04
N PHE A 884 -60.14 -19.44 5.40
CA PHE A 884 -60.20 -20.68 4.64
C PHE A 884 -61.48 -21.49 4.91
N SER A 885 -62.63 -20.83 5.14
CA SER A 885 -63.87 -21.52 5.51
C SER A 885 -65.10 -20.99 4.79
N SER A 886 -65.82 -21.90 4.14
CA SER A 886 -67.01 -21.60 3.34
C SER A 886 -68.19 -22.49 3.69
N TYR A 887 -69.40 -21.93 3.69
CA TYR A 887 -70.63 -22.69 3.91
C TYR A 887 -71.29 -23.05 2.57
N LEU A 888 -71.04 -24.27 2.10
CA LEU A 888 -71.33 -24.72 0.73
C LEU A 888 -72.40 -25.82 0.71
N GLN A 889 -73.14 -25.92 -0.40
CA GLN A 889 -74.16 -26.97 -0.60
C GLN A 889 -73.58 -28.13 -1.41
N ILE A 890 -72.69 -28.89 -0.78
CA ILE A 890 -71.88 -29.93 -1.43
C ILE A 890 -72.12 -31.33 -0.88
N LYS A 891 -72.72 -31.45 0.32
CA LYS A 891 -72.80 -32.72 1.02
C LYS A 891 -73.83 -33.68 0.41
N VAL A 892 -73.39 -34.81 -0.13
CA VAL A 892 -74.22 -35.85 -0.73
C VAL A 892 -75.14 -36.51 0.29
N VAL A 893 -76.44 -36.49 0.00
CA VAL A 893 -77.46 -37.25 0.75
C VAL A 893 -77.64 -38.63 0.15
N TRP A 894 -77.16 -39.65 0.86
CA TRP A 894 -77.28 -41.04 0.47
C TRP A 894 -78.64 -41.64 0.82
N ILE A 895 -79.23 -42.39 -0.12
CA ILE A 895 -80.53 -43.07 0.07
C ILE A 895 -80.38 -44.60 0.11
N ASP A 896 -81.25 -45.26 0.88
CA ASP A 896 -81.46 -46.70 0.81
C ASP A 896 -82.07 -47.08 -0.56
N SER A 897 -81.35 -47.92 -1.31
CA SER A 897 -81.75 -48.39 -2.64
C SER A 897 -83.13 -49.06 -2.69
N LEU A 898 -83.64 -49.58 -1.56
CA LEU A 898 -84.94 -50.25 -1.50
C LEU A 898 -86.10 -49.32 -1.13
N THR A 899 -85.85 -48.31 -0.29
CA THR A 899 -86.90 -47.48 0.30
C THR A 899 -86.88 -46.02 -0.17
N GLY A 900 -85.76 -45.55 -0.71
CA GLY A 900 -85.54 -44.16 -1.10
C GLY A 900 -85.50 -43.18 0.08
N GLY A 901 -85.37 -43.69 1.32
CA GLY A 901 -85.17 -42.88 2.54
C GLY A 901 -83.70 -42.91 2.99
N GLU A 902 -83.39 -42.25 4.10
CA GLU A 902 -82.03 -42.20 4.67
C GLU A 902 -81.44 -43.60 4.95
N CYS A 903 -80.12 -43.73 4.75
CA CYS A 903 -79.38 -44.92 5.14
C CYS A 903 -79.34 -45.10 6.67
N ASP A 904 -79.71 -46.28 7.15
CA ASP A 904 -79.67 -46.64 8.56
C ASP A 904 -79.03 -48.02 8.80
N THR A 905 -78.94 -48.44 10.06
CA THR A 905 -78.33 -49.72 10.47
C THR A 905 -79.00 -50.99 9.90
N ASN A 906 -80.18 -50.89 9.26
CA ASN A 906 -80.89 -51.97 8.59
C ASN A 906 -80.82 -51.88 7.06
N THR A 907 -80.20 -50.83 6.51
CA THR A 907 -79.99 -50.66 5.08
C THR A 907 -79.08 -51.76 4.54
N VAL A 908 -79.39 -52.25 3.34
CA VAL A 908 -78.65 -53.33 2.67
C VAL A 908 -77.76 -52.79 1.54
N SER A 909 -78.06 -51.59 1.04
CA SER A 909 -77.26 -50.85 0.06
C SER A 909 -77.67 -49.38 0.07
N CYS A 910 -76.68 -48.50 0.15
CA CYS A 910 -76.81 -47.06 -0.01
C CYS A 910 -76.42 -46.66 -1.43
N LEU A 911 -77.09 -45.66 -2.00
CA LEU A 911 -76.77 -45.11 -3.32
C LEU A 911 -76.66 -43.57 -3.22
N PRO A 912 -75.71 -42.95 -3.94
CA PRO A 912 -75.53 -41.51 -4.00
C PRO A 912 -76.49 -40.91 -5.04
N LEU A 913 -77.79 -41.22 -4.92
CA LEU A 913 -78.82 -40.79 -5.87
C LEU A 913 -80.03 -40.26 -5.10
N SER A 914 -80.90 -39.51 -5.78
CA SER A 914 -82.23 -39.16 -5.26
C SER A 914 -83.33 -39.90 -6.03
N SER A 915 -84.45 -40.16 -5.36
CA SER A 915 -85.58 -40.89 -5.96
C SER A 915 -86.87 -40.10 -5.88
N ASP A 916 -87.27 -39.50 -7.00
CA ASP A 916 -88.54 -38.78 -7.13
C ASP A 916 -89.44 -39.44 -8.19
N SER A 917 -90.63 -39.91 -7.77
CA SER A 917 -91.69 -40.40 -8.69
C SER A 917 -91.28 -41.49 -9.71
N ASN A 918 -90.39 -42.42 -9.34
CA ASN A 918 -89.77 -43.48 -10.18
C ASN A 918 -88.68 -43.01 -11.16
N THR A 919 -88.13 -41.81 -11.00
CA THR A 919 -86.93 -41.34 -11.70
C THR A 919 -85.75 -41.38 -10.71
N LEU A 920 -84.58 -41.86 -11.14
CA LEU A 920 -83.35 -41.78 -10.35
C LEU A 920 -82.61 -40.52 -10.80
N SER A 921 -82.53 -39.50 -9.96
CA SER A 921 -81.87 -38.23 -10.29
C SER A 921 -80.58 -38.08 -9.48
N ARG A 922 -79.74 -37.09 -9.83
CA ARG A 922 -78.55 -36.70 -9.05
C ARG A 922 -78.91 -36.55 -7.56
N PRO A 923 -77.98 -36.82 -6.63
CA PRO A 923 -78.25 -36.75 -5.20
C PRO A 923 -78.74 -35.36 -4.78
N GLU A 924 -79.58 -35.32 -3.75
CA GLU A 924 -79.83 -34.04 -3.07
C GLU A 924 -78.58 -33.67 -2.28
N LEU A 925 -78.16 -32.40 -2.37
CA LEU A 925 -77.00 -31.89 -1.62
C LEU A 925 -77.45 -31.08 -0.41
N GLU A 926 -76.83 -31.30 0.75
CA GLU A 926 -77.00 -30.53 1.98
C GLU A 926 -75.91 -29.46 2.15
N TYR A 927 -76.24 -28.42 2.90
CA TYR A 927 -75.25 -27.42 3.28
C TYR A 927 -74.36 -27.92 4.42
N THR A 928 -73.06 -27.77 4.25
CA THR A 928 -72.02 -28.11 5.23
C THR A 928 -70.95 -27.01 5.27
N TRP A 929 -70.10 -27.04 6.29
CA TRP A 929 -68.90 -26.23 6.31
C TRP A 929 -67.78 -26.98 5.58
N PHE A 930 -67.13 -26.29 4.66
CA PHE A 930 -65.89 -26.70 4.01
C PHE A 930 -64.77 -25.82 4.57
N THR A 931 -63.71 -26.45 5.06
CA THR A 931 -62.51 -25.80 5.61
C THR A 931 -61.31 -26.60 5.14
N LEU A 932 -60.29 -25.89 4.66
CA LEU A 932 -59.00 -26.41 4.23
C LEU A 932 -57.99 -25.25 4.41
N ASP A 933 -57.47 -25.14 5.62
CA ASP A 933 -56.67 -24.04 6.16
C ASP A 933 -55.21 -24.52 6.27
N PRO A 934 -54.24 -23.93 5.53
CA PRO A 934 -52.86 -24.41 5.49
C PRO A 934 -52.11 -24.42 6.83
N ALA A 935 -52.73 -23.87 7.88
CA ALA A 935 -52.22 -23.87 9.25
C ALA A 935 -52.92 -24.87 10.19
N ASP A 936 -53.90 -25.68 9.72
CA ASP A 936 -54.65 -26.68 10.51
C ASP A 936 -54.58 -28.10 9.90
N PRO A 937 -53.60 -28.94 10.32
CA PRO A 937 -53.27 -30.21 9.64
C PRO A 937 -54.32 -31.31 9.83
N VAL A 938 -55.42 -30.99 10.52
CA VAL A 938 -56.51 -31.91 10.79
C VAL A 938 -57.47 -31.96 9.61
N ASP A 939 -57.61 -30.87 8.85
CA ASP A 939 -58.66 -30.74 7.85
C ASP A 939 -58.38 -31.46 6.52
N ALA A 940 -57.13 -31.82 6.21
CA ALA A 940 -56.80 -32.85 5.21
C ALA A 940 -57.57 -34.18 5.42
N ASN A 941 -57.94 -34.50 6.66
CA ASN A 941 -58.66 -35.73 7.01
C ASN A 941 -60.19 -35.56 7.04
N TYR A 942 -60.71 -34.39 6.66
CA TYR A 942 -62.14 -34.16 6.54
C TYR A 942 -62.66 -34.65 5.19
N ASP A 943 -63.92 -35.04 5.19
CA ASP A 943 -64.72 -35.43 4.02
C ASP A 943 -66.05 -34.65 4.13
N PRO A 944 -66.07 -33.40 3.65
CA PRO A 944 -67.20 -32.50 3.83
C PRO A 944 -68.32 -32.76 2.83
N ASP A 945 -68.02 -33.10 1.59
CA ASP A 945 -69.00 -33.37 0.54
C ASP A 945 -69.58 -34.80 0.61
N ASN A 946 -69.01 -35.68 1.43
CA ASN A 946 -69.57 -36.97 1.82
C ASN A 946 -69.78 -37.90 0.60
N ASP A 947 -68.78 -37.97 -0.27
CA ASP A 947 -68.75 -38.69 -1.54
C ASP A 947 -67.97 -40.02 -1.51
N GLY A 948 -67.52 -40.46 -0.33
CA GLY A 948 -66.87 -41.74 -0.13
C GLY A 948 -67.78 -42.96 -0.31
N ASN A 949 -67.63 -43.96 0.56
CA ASN A 949 -68.31 -45.25 0.40
C ASN A 949 -69.18 -45.65 1.58
N TYR A 950 -70.16 -46.53 1.33
CA TYR A 950 -70.89 -47.23 2.37
C TYR A 950 -70.62 -48.75 2.30
N ASP A 951 -69.78 -49.26 3.21
CA ASP A 951 -69.62 -50.71 3.40
C ASP A 951 -70.86 -51.30 4.07
N CYS A 952 -71.73 -51.90 3.25
CA CYS A 952 -72.92 -52.64 3.68
C CYS A 952 -72.72 -54.16 3.75
N SER A 953 -71.47 -54.66 3.65
CA SER A 953 -71.17 -56.10 3.66
C SER A 953 -71.36 -56.76 5.05
N GLY A 954 -71.42 -55.94 6.11
CA GLY A 954 -71.56 -56.32 7.52
C GLY A 954 -73.02 -56.36 8.05
N ALA A 955 -73.16 -56.15 9.37
CA ALA A 955 -74.47 -56.10 10.06
C ALA A 955 -74.99 -54.66 10.17
N GLY A 956 -75.13 -54.00 9.00
CA GLY A 956 -75.45 -52.58 8.83
C GLY A 956 -74.47 -51.94 7.84
N CYS A 957 -74.79 -50.74 7.35
CA CYS A 957 -73.88 -49.94 6.52
C CYS A 957 -73.04 -49.00 7.39
N SER A 958 -71.74 -48.92 7.15
CA SER A 958 -70.84 -47.92 7.72
C SER A 958 -70.24 -47.06 6.62
N TYR A 959 -70.20 -45.75 6.85
CA TYR A 959 -69.57 -44.81 5.94
C TYR A 959 -68.04 -44.86 6.09
N GLU A 960 -67.37 -44.89 4.95
CA GLU A 960 -65.92 -44.81 4.78
C GLU A 960 -65.65 -43.50 4.04
N PRO A 961 -64.93 -42.55 4.68
CA PRO A 961 -64.73 -41.23 4.11
C PRO A 961 -63.73 -41.27 2.95
N TYR A 962 -63.91 -40.34 2.02
CA TYR A 962 -62.91 -39.99 1.00
C TYR A 962 -62.42 -38.59 1.36
N THR A 963 -61.29 -38.51 2.04
CA THR A 963 -60.86 -37.26 2.66
C THR A 963 -60.20 -36.31 1.65
N ASN A 964 -60.14 -35.01 1.94
CA ASN A 964 -59.43 -34.01 1.11
C ASN A 964 -58.03 -34.48 0.66
N PHE A 965 -57.24 -35.09 1.55
CA PHE A 965 -55.94 -35.70 1.23
C PHE A 965 -56.03 -36.81 0.16
N GLN A 966 -57.01 -37.69 0.29
CA GLN A 966 -57.23 -38.77 -0.66
C GLN A 966 -57.67 -38.26 -2.02
N GLU A 967 -58.44 -37.16 -2.06
CA GLU A 967 -58.89 -36.51 -3.28
C GLU A 967 -57.75 -35.86 -4.06
N PHE A 968 -56.88 -35.11 -3.39
CA PHE A 968 -55.70 -34.49 -4.00
C PHE A 968 -54.77 -35.53 -4.66
N TYR A 969 -54.56 -36.67 -3.99
CA TYR A 969 -53.75 -37.76 -4.56
C TYR A 969 -54.56 -38.72 -5.46
N MET A 970 -55.89 -38.62 -5.48
CA MET A 970 -56.83 -39.61 -6.00
C MET A 970 -56.48 -41.04 -5.58
N ILE A 971 -56.51 -41.34 -4.28
CA ILE A 971 -56.14 -42.67 -3.74
C ILE A 971 -57.16 -43.23 -2.75
N THR A 972 -57.30 -44.56 -2.73
CA THR A 972 -58.16 -45.27 -1.78
C THR A 972 -57.45 -46.40 -1.03
N ASP A 973 -56.17 -46.65 -1.32
CA ASP A 973 -55.35 -47.68 -0.68
C ASP A 973 -55.28 -47.46 0.83
N GLU A 974 -55.87 -48.39 1.60
CA GLU A 974 -55.92 -48.38 3.07
C GLU A 974 -54.54 -48.17 3.74
N ASP A 975 -53.44 -48.56 3.09
CA ASP A 975 -52.08 -48.41 3.62
C ASP A 975 -51.51 -47.00 3.39
N LEU A 976 -52.17 -46.13 2.62
CA LEU A 976 -51.68 -44.81 2.18
C LEU A 976 -52.69 -43.66 2.37
N THR A 977 -53.85 -43.86 3.02
CA THR A 977 -54.94 -42.85 3.11
C THR A 977 -54.70 -41.66 4.05
N SER A 978 -53.48 -41.46 4.55
CA SER A 978 -53.18 -40.30 5.40
C SER A 978 -51.69 -39.96 5.36
N PRO A 979 -51.30 -38.72 5.72
CA PRO A 979 -49.90 -38.30 5.69
C PRO A 979 -49.00 -39.17 6.56
N ASN A 980 -49.49 -39.53 7.76
CA ASN A 980 -48.79 -40.43 8.67
C ASN A 980 -48.64 -41.85 8.08
N ALA A 981 -49.62 -42.33 7.33
CA ALA A 981 -49.53 -43.64 6.67
C ALA A 981 -48.47 -43.64 5.58
N VAL A 982 -48.43 -42.58 4.74
CA VAL A 982 -47.42 -42.38 3.70
C VAL A 982 -46.01 -42.33 4.29
N ARG A 983 -45.76 -41.49 5.30
CA ARG A 983 -44.43 -41.36 5.93
C ARG A 983 -43.96 -42.65 6.62
N LEU A 984 -44.89 -43.48 7.10
CA LEU A 984 -44.57 -44.80 7.69
C LEU A 984 -44.38 -45.90 6.65
N ALA A 985 -44.84 -45.69 5.42
CA ALA A 985 -44.67 -46.63 4.33
C ALA A 985 -43.23 -46.56 3.79
N PRO A 986 -42.63 -47.70 3.39
CA PRO A 986 -41.26 -47.75 2.87
C PRO A 986 -41.19 -47.30 1.39
N LEU A 987 -41.79 -46.15 1.07
CA LEU A 987 -41.81 -45.56 -0.26
C LEU A 987 -40.51 -44.80 -0.52
N VAL A 988 -40.05 -44.81 -1.77
CA VAL A 988 -38.82 -44.14 -2.20
C VAL A 988 -39.08 -43.51 -3.56
N TYR A 989 -38.79 -42.22 -3.68
CA TYR A 989 -38.85 -41.47 -4.93
C TYR A 989 -37.47 -40.89 -5.25
N GLN A 990 -36.97 -41.14 -6.46
CA GLN A 990 -35.64 -40.71 -6.94
C GLN A 990 -34.44 -40.99 -6.00
N GLY A 991 -34.56 -42.00 -5.12
CA GLY A 991 -33.50 -42.43 -4.22
C GLY A 991 -33.63 -41.94 -2.77
N SER A 992 -34.61 -41.10 -2.46
CA SER A 992 -34.91 -40.59 -1.12
C SER A 992 -36.23 -41.19 -0.58
N PRO A 993 -36.37 -41.39 0.75
CA PRO A 993 -37.66 -41.69 1.36
C PRO A 993 -38.70 -40.61 1.04
N VAL A 994 -39.97 -40.99 0.97
CA VAL A 994 -41.08 -40.04 0.81
C VAL A 994 -41.46 -39.46 2.18
N GLU A 995 -41.18 -38.18 2.37
CA GLU A 995 -41.45 -37.40 3.58
C GLU A 995 -42.35 -36.18 3.32
N GLU A 996 -42.31 -35.63 2.10
CA GLU A 996 -43.04 -34.42 1.67
C GLU A 996 -44.10 -34.70 0.58
N TRP A 997 -45.04 -33.77 0.40
CA TRP A 997 -46.18 -33.90 -0.53
C TRP A 997 -45.76 -34.14 -1.98
N TRP A 998 -44.78 -33.39 -2.47
CA TRP A 998 -44.32 -33.44 -3.87
C TRP A 998 -43.58 -34.75 -4.17
N GLN A 999 -42.92 -35.34 -3.17
CA GLN A 999 -42.29 -36.66 -3.30
C GLN A 999 -43.34 -37.75 -3.43
N PHE A 1000 -44.43 -37.65 -2.66
CA PHE A 1000 -45.53 -38.60 -2.76
C PHE A 1000 -46.27 -38.46 -4.09
N ARG A 1001 -46.55 -37.23 -4.54
CA ARG A 1001 -47.15 -36.93 -5.86
C ARG A 1001 -46.27 -37.45 -7.00
N GLY A 1002 -44.96 -37.21 -6.92
CA GLY A 1002 -43.98 -37.74 -7.85
C GLY A 1002 -43.95 -39.27 -7.89
N TYR A 1003 -44.04 -39.92 -6.73
CA TYR A 1003 -44.09 -41.38 -6.60
C TYR A 1003 -45.37 -41.97 -7.22
N THR A 1004 -46.54 -41.42 -6.93
CA THR A 1004 -47.83 -41.96 -7.40
C THR A 1004 -48.00 -41.79 -8.91
N LEU A 1005 -47.55 -40.67 -9.48
CA LEU A 1005 -47.66 -40.38 -10.91
C LEU A 1005 -46.47 -40.90 -11.73
N GLY A 1006 -45.35 -41.18 -11.08
CA GLY A 1006 -44.09 -41.54 -11.74
C GLY A 1006 -43.49 -40.38 -12.53
N LEU A 1007 -43.58 -39.15 -12.00
CA LEU A 1007 -43.06 -37.94 -12.64
C LEU A 1007 -41.55 -38.06 -12.88
N GLY A 1008 -41.09 -37.65 -14.08
CA GLY A 1008 -39.68 -37.70 -14.45
C GLY A 1008 -39.11 -39.11 -14.70
N GLU A 1009 -39.88 -40.17 -14.45
CA GLU A 1009 -39.48 -41.54 -14.74
C GLU A 1009 -39.82 -41.94 -16.19
N PRO A 1010 -39.07 -42.86 -16.83
CA PRO A 1010 -39.39 -43.31 -18.19
C PRO A 1010 -40.78 -43.94 -18.37
N SER A 1011 -41.46 -44.27 -17.27
CA SER A 1011 -42.81 -44.82 -17.22
C SER A 1011 -43.93 -43.79 -17.07
N GLU A 1012 -43.61 -42.50 -16.86
CA GLU A 1012 -44.57 -41.43 -16.55
C GLU A 1012 -45.81 -41.45 -17.46
N ALA A 1013 -45.61 -41.52 -18.79
CA ALA A 1013 -46.71 -41.54 -19.77
C ALA A 1013 -47.72 -42.70 -19.56
N SER A 1014 -47.32 -43.76 -18.86
CA SER A 1014 -48.13 -44.94 -18.55
C SER A 1014 -48.58 -45.05 -17.09
N THR A 1015 -47.99 -44.30 -16.17
CA THR A 1015 -48.33 -44.30 -14.73
C THR A 1015 -49.09 -43.06 -14.30
N ASN A 1016 -48.87 -41.93 -14.97
CA ASN A 1016 -49.51 -40.66 -14.65
C ASN A 1016 -51.01 -40.71 -15.03
N TYR A 1017 -51.84 -40.89 -14.01
CA TYR A 1017 -53.29 -40.94 -14.10
C TYR A 1017 -53.94 -39.55 -14.01
N LEU A 1018 -53.20 -38.51 -13.60
CA LEU A 1018 -53.67 -37.11 -13.51
C LEU A 1018 -53.35 -36.27 -14.75
N LYS A 1019 -52.68 -36.82 -15.76
CA LYS A 1019 -52.31 -36.03 -16.95
C LYS A 1019 -53.54 -35.49 -17.68
N MET A 1020 -53.43 -34.24 -18.12
CA MET A 1020 -54.52 -33.53 -18.79
C MET A 1020 -54.65 -33.96 -20.26
N ASP A 1021 -53.60 -33.83 -21.09
CA ASP A 1021 -53.68 -34.12 -22.53
C ASP A 1021 -53.72 -35.61 -22.92
N LYS A 1022 -54.35 -35.83 -24.07
CA LYS A 1022 -54.34 -37.11 -24.77
C LYS A 1022 -53.13 -37.25 -25.70
N GLN A 1023 -52.10 -37.96 -25.25
CA GLN A 1023 -50.83 -38.08 -25.99
C GLN A 1023 -50.90 -38.97 -27.24
N SER A 1024 -51.84 -39.92 -27.29
CA SER A 1024 -52.01 -40.80 -28.45
C SER A 1024 -53.44 -41.30 -28.64
N ALA A 1025 -53.75 -41.86 -29.81
CA ALA A 1025 -55.08 -42.42 -30.09
C ALA A 1025 -55.44 -43.65 -29.23
N THR A 1026 -54.45 -44.30 -28.63
CA THR A 1026 -54.63 -45.42 -27.69
C THR A 1026 -54.53 -44.99 -26.23
N ASP A 1027 -54.30 -43.70 -25.99
CA ASP A 1027 -54.23 -43.13 -24.67
C ASP A 1027 -55.64 -42.92 -24.13
N PHE A 1028 -55.91 -43.54 -23.00
CA PHE A 1028 -57.19 -43.45 -22.32
C PHE A 1028 -57.08 -42.63 -21.04
N ARG A 1029 -55.86 -42.34 -20.55
CA ARG A 1029 -55.63 -41.46 -19.40
C ARG A 1029 -55.57 -40.04 -19.93
N TYR A 1030 -56.63 -39.25 -19.77
CA TYR A 1030 -56.68 -37.83 -20.13
C TYR A 1030 -57.94 -37.25 -19.51
N VAL A 1031 -57.94 -35.95 -19.24
CA VAL A 1031 -59.10 -35.29 -18.63
C VAL A 1031 -60.28 -35.22 -19.61
N LEU A 1032 -61.47 -35.54 -19.13
CA LEU A 1032 -62.72 -35.34 -19.86
C LEU A 1032 -63.84 -35.06 -18.85
N ILE A 1033 -64.31 -33.82 -18.78
CA ILE A 1033 -65.42 -33.42 -17.91
C ILE A 1033 -66.60 -33.01 -18.79
N ILE A 1034 -67.76 -33.61 -18.55
CA ILE A 1034 -68.98 -33.39 -19.33
C ILE A 1034 -70.15 -33.07 -18.39
N ASP A 1035 -70.84 -31.97 -18.67
CA ASP A 1035 -72.19 -31.78 -18.14
C ASP A 1035 -73.18 -32.49 -19.08
N ASP A 1036 -73.61 -33.69 -18.68
CA ASP A 1036 -74.49 -34.56 -19.45
C ASP A 1036 -75.94 -34.07 -19.52
N ASN A 1037 -76.33 -33.07 -18.71
CA ASN A 1037 -77.68 -32.48 -18.65
C ASN A 1037 -78.85 -33.48 -18.48
N ASP A 1038 -78.55 -34.74 -18.17
CA ASP A 1038 -79.53 -35.79 -18.04
C ASP A 1038 -80.39 -35.58 -16.78
N ASN A 1039 -81.63 -36.05 -16.82
CA ASN A 1039 -82.56 -35.92 -15.68
C ASN A 1039 -82.84 -37.26 -14.98
N ASP A 1040 -82.40 -38.37 -15.57
CA ASP A 1040 -82.61 -39.74 -15.10
C ASP A 1040 -81.36 -40.58 -15.33
N PHE A 1041 -80.79 -41.15 -14.27
CA PHE A 1041 -79.58 -41.99 -14.29
C PHE A 1041 -79.65 -43.14 -15.31
N LEU A 1042 -80.85 -43.65 -15.61
CA LEU A 1042 -81.04 -44.76 -16.56
C LEU A 1042 -81.17 -44.34 -18.03
N THR A 1043 -81.26 -43.04 -18.30
CA THR A 1043 -81.37 -42.47 -19.66
C THR A 1043 -80.07 -41.76 -19.99
N LEU A 1044 -79.55 -41.93 -21.21
CA LEU A 1044 -78.35 -41.23 -21.69
C LEU A 1044 -78.70 -40.49 -22.98
N ASP A 1045 -78.72 -39.16 -22.95
CA ASP A 1045 -78.94 -38.30 -24.12
C ASP A 1045 -77.66 -37.55 -24.50
N SER A 1046 -76.83 -38.15 -25.35
CA SER A 1046 -75.58 -37.51 -25.78
C SER A 1046 -75.75 -36.27 -26.71
N THR A 1047 -76.95 -35.70 -26.81
CA THR A 1047 -77.25 -34.57 -27.70
C THR A 1047 -77.30 -33.22 -27.00
N ASP A 1048 -77.36 -33.21 -25.67
CA ASP A 1048 -77.25 -32.05 -24.79
C ASP A 1048 -75.99 -32.04 -23.90
N ASP A 1049 -75.10 -33.03 -24.02
CA ASP A 1049 -73.76 -33.01 -23.44
C ASP A 1049 -72.99 -31.72 -23.76
N GLU A 1050 -72.52 -31.03 -22.71
CA GLU A 1050 -71.61 -29.89 -22.81
C GLU A 1050 -70.22 -30.31 -22.31
N THR A 1051 -69.22 -30.26 -23.19
CA THR A 1051 -67.82 -30.53 -22.80
C THR A 1051 -67.27 -29.32 -22.06
N MET A 1052 -66.95 -29.51 -20.79
CA MET A 1052 -66.36 -28.49 -19.92
C MET A 1052 -64.83 -28.50 -20.04
N VAL A 1053 -64.24 -29.69 -19.90
CA VAL A 1053 -62.79 -29.90 -19.97
C VAL A 1053 -62.49 -31.07 -20.90
N SER A 1054 -61.47 -30.96 -21.76
CA SER A 1054 -61.07 -32.08 -22.62
C SER A 1054 -59.61 -32.05 -23.04
N GLY A 1055 -58.86 -33.07 -22.62
CA GLY A 1055 -57.50 -33.34 -23.07
C GLY A 1055 -57.36 -33.76 -24.54
N ALA A 1056 -58.48 -34.03 -25.22
CA ALA A 1056 -58.50 -34.38 -26.64
C ALA A 1056 -58.77 -33.16 -27.56
N GLN A 1057 -59.02 -31.98 -26.98
CA GLN A 1057 -59.27 -30.73 -27.68
C GLN A 1057 -58.30 -29.66 -27.17
N THR A 1058 -57.91 -28.73 -28.05
CA THR A 1058 -57.05 -27.60 -27.69
C THR A 1058 -57.92 -26.38 -27.41
N ASP A 1059 -57.65 -25.65 -26.33
CA ASP A 1059 -58.31 -24.38 -26.04
C ASP A 1059 -57.98 -23.33 -27.13
N GLN A 1060 -58.73 -22.22 -27.17
CA GLN A 1060 -58.42 -21.09 -28.04
C GLN A 1060 -57.29 -20.21 -27.49
N TRP A 1061 -57.02 -20.27 -26.19
CA TRP A 1061 -55.91 -19.58 -25.55
C TRP A 1061 -54.58 -20.08 -26.10
N GLU A 1062 -53.77 -19.16 -26.63
CA GLU A 1062 -52.45 -19.40 -27.23
C GLU A 1062 -52.35 -20.53 -28.28
N ILE A 1063 -53.47 -20.93 -28.89
CA ILE A 1063 -53.48 -22.02 -29.86
C ILE A 1063 -52.55 -21.76 -31.05
N TYR A 1064 -51.52 -22.60 -31.21
CA TYR A 1064 -50.56 -22.49 -32.29
C TYR A 1064 -51.19 -22.97 -33.62
N TYR A 1065 -51.90 -24.10 -33.59
CA TYR A 1065 -52.56 -24.70 -34.74
C TYR A 1065 -54.06 -24.37 -34.81
N ALA A 1066 -54.41 -23.09 -34.88
CA ALA A 1066 -55.79 -22.58 -34.92
C ALA A 1066 -56.74 -23.20 -35.99
N SER A 1067 -56.21 -23.92 -36.98
CA SER A 1067 -57.03 -24.65 -37.99
C SER A 1067 -57.47 -26.05 -37.53
N SER A 1068 -57.06 -26.50 -36.35
CA SER A 1068 -57.38 -27.83 -35.80
C SER A 1068 -57.66 -27.79 -34.29
N PRO A 1069 -58.63 -26.97 -33.82
CA PRO A 1069 -58.97 -26.86 -32.38
C PRO A 1069 -59.70 -28.11 -31.82
N GLN A 1070 -59.64 -29.24 -32.53
CA GLN A 1070 -60.34 -30.49 -32.21
C GLN A 1070 -59.34 -31.65 -32.16
N THR A 1071 -58.08 -31.33 -31.87
CA THR A 1071 -57.00 -32.28 -31.62
C THR A 1071 -56.45 -32.04 -30.23
N ALA A 1072 -55.76 -33.02 -29.66
CA ALA A 1072 -55.07 -32.84 -28.39
C ALA A 1072 -54.01 -31.71 -28.50
N PRO A 1073 -53.78 -30.94 -27.42
CA PRO A 1073 -52.80 -29.87 -27.42
C PRO A 1073 -51.38 -30.39 -27.63
N VAL A 1074 -50.52 -29.54 -28.21
CA VAL A 1074 -49.08 -29.80 -28.32
C VAL A 1074 -48.33 -28.96 -27.29
N ARG A 1075 -48.06 -29.53 -26.10
CA ARG A 1075 -47.36 -28.87 -24.98
C ARG A 1075 -46.08 -28.13 -25.41
N ALA A 1076 -45.30 -28.72 -26.32
CA ALA A 1076 -44.03 -28.16 -26.80
C ALA A 1076 -44.15 -26.80 -27.55
N VAL A 1077 -45.36 -26.33 -27.86
CA VAL A 1077 -45.61 -25.01 -28.45
C VAL A 1077 -46.50 -24.11 -27.60
N GLY A 1078 -46.76 -24.48 -26.34
CA GLY A 1078 -47.59 -23.71 -25.39
C GLY A 1078 -49.10 -23.83 -25.61
N GLU A 1079 -49.56 -24.94 -26.21
CA GLU A 1079 -51.00 -25.22 -26.35
C GLU A 1079 -51.55 -25.90 -25.10
N HIS A 1080 -52.77 -25.53 -24.70
CA HIS A 1080 -53.46 -26.06 -23.51
C HIS A 1080 -54.71 -26.87 -23.87
N GLU A 1081 -55.09 -27.79 -22.99
CA GLU A 1081 -56.31 -28.59 -23.05
C GLU A 1081 -57.54 -27.67 -22.95
N LEU A 1082 -58.63 -27.99 -23.65
CA LEU A 1082 -59.87 -27.22 -23.52
C LEU A 1082 -60.28 -27.18 -22.04
N GLY A 1083 -60.43 -25.99 -21.45
CA GLY A 1083 -60.90 -25.82 -20.07
C GLY A 1083 -59.91 -26.21 -18.95
N TRP A 1084 -58.61 -26.39 -19.26
CA TRP A 1084 -57.59 -26.89 -18.32
C TRP A 1084 -57.60 -26.22 -16.94
N TYR A 1085 -57.72 -24.89 -16.89
CA TYR A 1085 -57.75 -24.05 -15.69
C TYR A 1085 -58.82 -24.40 -14.64
N MET A 1086 -59.74 -25.33 -14.92
CA MET A 1086 -60.70 -25.85 -13.96
C MET A 1086 -60.13 -26.96 -13.06
N MET A 1087 -59.07 -27.63 -13.51
CA MET A 1087 -58.47 -28.79 -12.85
C MET A 1087 -56.95 -28.67 -12.66
N ASP A 1088 -56.31 -27.83 -13.46
CA ASP A 1088 -54.88 -27.52 -13.42
C ASP A 1088 -54.73 -26.08 -12.91
N PHE A 1089 -54.19 -25.92 -11.71
CA PHE A 1089 -54.13 -24.62 -11.03
C PHE A 1089 -52.76 -23.95 -11.13
N ASP A 1090 -51.70 -24.73 -11.34
CA ASP A 1090 -50.30 -24.28 -11.44
C ASP A 1090 -49.76 -24.22 -12.89
N ASP A 1091 -50.60 -24.57 -13.87
CA ASP A 1091 -50.32 -24.56 -15.32
C ASP A 1091 -49.24 -25.57 -15.76
N ASP A 1092 -49.15 -26.71 -15.06
CA ASP A 1092 -48.17 -27.77 -15.34
C ASP A 1092 -48.68 -28.90 -16.29
N HIS A 1093 -49.95 -28.79 -16.74
CA HIS A 1093 -50.69 -29.78 -17.51
C HIS A 1093 -50.98 -31.12 -16.79
N LEU A 1094 -51.07 -31.09 -15.45
CA LEU A 1094 -51.59 -32.14 -14.58
C LEU A 1094 -52.84 -31.62 -13.86
N ALA A 1095 -53.78 -32.52 -13.58
CA ALA A 1095 -54.92 -32.20 -12.73
C ALA A 1095 -54.49 -32.24 -11.25
N GLU A 1096 -55.07 -31.39 -10.41
CA GLU A 1096 -54.76 -31.36 -8.98
C GLU A 1096 -55.28 -32.54 -8.17
N GLY A 1097 -56.26 -33.25 -8.71
CA GLY A 1097 -56.91 -34.39 -8.06
C GLY A 1097 -58.39 -34.42 -8.42
N SER A 1098 -59.18 -35.15 -7.61
CA SER A 1098 -60.63 -34.97 -7.59
C SER A 1098 -61.02 -33.74 -6.75
N SER A 1099 -62.27 -33.31 -6.83
CA SER A 1099 -62.71 -32.03 -6.25
C SER A 1099 -63.38 -32.22 -4.86
N PRO A 1100 -62.79 -31.69 -3.78
CA PRO A 1100 -63.33 -31.83 -2.40
C PRO A 1100 -64.60 -31.01 -2.12
N ILE A 1101 -65.09 -30.32 -3.15
CA ILE A 1101 -66.33 -29.55 -3.14
C ILE A 1101 -67.30 -30.01 -4.22
N ASN A 1102 -67.01 -31.12 -4.89
CA ASN A 1102 -67.84 -31.69 -5.94
C ASN A 1102 -67.68 -33.22 -6.04
N TRP A 1103 -68.57 -33.93 -5.34
CA TRP A 1103 -68.71 -35.39 -5.28
C TRP A 1103 -68.63 -36.23 -6.57
N ASP A 1104 -68.79 -35.59 -7.73
CA ASP A 1104 -68.76 -36.20 -9.08
C ASP A 1104 -68.00 -35.22 -9.98
N THR A 1105 -66.69 -35.40 -10.03
CA THR A 1105 -65.77 -34.44 -10.64
C THR A 1105 -65.90 -34.39 -12.17
N ASP A 1106 -66.12 -35.54 -12.84
CA ASP A 1106 -66.23 -35.59 -14.30
C ASP A 1106 -67.65 -35.47 -14.85
N GLY A 1107 -68.66 -35.62 -13.99
CA GLY A 1107 -70.07 -35.43 -14.29
C GLY A 1107 -70.83 -36.69 -14.68
N ASP A 1108 -70.26 -37.89 -14.55
CA ASP A 1108 -70.84 -39.16 -15.02
C ASP A 1108 -71.88 -39.81 -14.08
N TRP A 1109 -72.07 -39.21 -12.89
CA TRP A 1109 -72.95 -39.60 -11.78
C TRP A 1109 -72.43 -40.75 -10.91
N ILE A 1110 -71.16 -41.10 -11.02
CA ILE A 1110 -70.45 -41.98 -10.09
C ILE A 1110 -69.74 -41.10 -9.06
N VAL A 1111 -69.62 -41.58 -7.83
CA VAL A 1111 -68.85 -40.85 -6.80
C VAL A 1111 -67.36 -41.08 -7.02
N ASP A 1112 -66.55 -40.05 -6.81
CA ASP A 1112 -65.12 -40.07 -7.15
C ASP A 1112 -64.37 -41.23 -6.47
N TRP A 1113 -64.68 -41.52 -5.18
CA TRP A 1113 -64.09 -42.64 -4.44
C TRP A 1113 -64.24 -43.99 -5.16
N PHE A 1114 -65.41 -44.25 -5.77
CA PHE A 1114 -65.70 -45.56 -6.37
C PHE A 1114 -64.82 -45.82 -7.58
N GLU A 1115 -64.63 -44.80 -8.41
CA GLU A 1115 -63.81 -44.89 -9.61
C GLU A 1115 -62.34 -45.14 -9.26
N VAL A 1116 -61.81 -44.37 -8.30
CA VAL A 1116 -60.45 -44.56 -7.80
C VAL A 1116 -60.23 -45.95 -7.22
N ASN A 1117 -61.19 -46.44 -6.44
CA ASN A 1117 -61.10 -47.77 -5.85
C ASN A 1117 -61.18 -48.89 -6.89
N ASP A 1118 -62.01 -48.77 -7.93
CA ASP A 1118 -62.08 -49.76 -9.02
C ASP A 1118 -60.74 -49.85 -9.77
N ASP A 1119 -60.17 -48.69 -10.10
CA ASP A 1119 -58.85 -48.52 -10.74
C ASP A 1119 -57.68 -49.11 -9.91
N GLU A 1120 -57.74 -49.01 -8.58
CA GLU A 1120 -56.76 -49.59 -7.66
C GLU A 1120 -56.93 -51.11 -7.50
N GLU A 1121 -58.16 -51.61 -7.43
CA GLU A 1121 -58.45 -53.05 -7.30
C GLU A 1121 -58.04 -53.85 -8.54
N ASP A 1122 -58.24 -53.28 -9.73
CA ASP A 1122 -57.94 -53.93 -11.00
C ASP A 1122 -56.48 -53.71 -11.48
N GLY A 1123 -55.82 -52.69 -10.92
CA GLY A 1123 -54.44 -52.31 -11.13
C GLY A 1123 -54.18 -51.52 -12.42
N LEU A 1124 -55.18 -50.86 -12.99
CA LEU A 1124 -55.09 -50.16 -14.28
C LEU A 1124 -55.27 -48.64 -14.29
N ARG A 1125 -55.46 -47.92 -13.18
CA ARG A 1125 -55.32 -46.44 -13.00
C ARG A 1125 -55.56 -45.56 -14.25
N GLY A 1126 -56.60 -44.75 -14.23
CA GLY A 1126 -57.04 -43.81 -15.26
C GLY A 1126 -57.99 -44.41 -16.30
N ASP A 1127 -58.43 -45.66 -16.14
CA ASP A 1127 -59.47 -46.24 -16.99
C ASP A 1127 -60.90 -45.95 -16.52
N SER A 1128 -61.19 -46.09 -15.22
CA SER A 1128 -62.38 -45.54 -14.53
C SER A 1128 -61.91 -44.45 -13.57
N SER A 1129 -62.10 -43.18 -13.89
CA SER A 1129 -61.34 -42.11 -13.24
C SER A 1129 -62.21 -40.88 -13.02
N PRO A 1130 -62.22 -40.30 -11.81
CA PRO A 1130 -62.96 -39.07 -11.44
C PRO A 1130 -62.77 -37.86 -12.35
N ILE A 1131 -61.69 -37.82 -13.11
CA ILE A 1131 -61.39 -36.74 -14.05
C ILE A 1131 -61.66 -37.10 -15.51
N ARG A 1132 -62.36 -38.21 -15.77
CA ARG A 1132 -62.54 -38.76 -17.11
C ARG A 1132 -63.88 -39.48 -17.25
N TYR A 1133 -64.85 -38.70 -17.72
CA TYR A 1133 -66.22 -39.12 -17.98
C TYR A 1133 -66.29 -40.47 -18.70
N ASP A 1134 -66.74 -41.50 -17.98
CA ASP A 1134 -67.05 -42.82 -18.54
C ASP A 1134 -68.57 -43.02 -18.63
N SER A 1135 -68.99 -44.10 -19.28
CA SER A 1135 -70.39 -44.43 -19.39
C SER A 1135 -70.83 -45.22 -18.17
N ARG A 1136 -71.80 -44.66 -17.43
CA ARG A 1136 -72.63 -45.35 -16.41
C ARG A 1136 -73.37 -46.62 -16.88
N GLN A 1137 -73.13 -47.10 -18.10
CA GLN A 1137 -73.58 -48.41 -18.61
C GLN A 1137 -72.60 -49.56 -18.30
N THR A 1138 -71.40 -49.26 -17.81
CA THR A 1138 -70.31 -50.25 -17.64
C THR A 1138 -70.17 -50.85 -16.24
N GLY A 1139 -70.92 -50.36 -15.24
CA GLY A 1139 -71.11 -50.98 -13.92
C GLY A 1139 -72.14 -52.10 -13.86
#